data_AF-A0A3Q3GPG5-F1
#
_entry.id   AF-A0A3Q3GPG5-F1
#
_cell.length_a   1.000
_cell.length_b   1.000
_cell.length_c   1.000
_cell.angle_alpha   90.00
_cell.angle_beta   90.00
_cell.angle_gamma   90.00
#
_symmetry.space_group_name_H-M   'P 1'
#
loop_
_entity.id
_entity.type
_entity.pdbx_description
1 polymer ?
#
loop_
_entity_poly.entity_id
_entity_poly.type
_entity_poly.pdbx_seq_one_letter_code
_entity_poly.pdbx_strand_id
1 'polypeptide(L)'
;MLWTRWLVLLLCWGATSTEQQRSPPPVEPLDFGFVPAAVYDTHAYHEQGPVGILFNIVHAFLYVVQPNSFPKGEKIIAGEMIMCESCLLQWIYYESGFLICGTIGILFVVLMPIIGMWFCVCRCCENCGGEMHQRQRKNADCQRGFYTASLVCTSIFIIVGVLIAYAANHNISIKIKNTRRFINTNMRDLKTFANNTPAQIEYLTGQYTTAKHKVLSDLDNIGPLLGGRIQSQLEKEVVPSLDTALRMAGAKVENAIKAMRETKEALENVSSSLEVLQEGTGKLQASLSGERASLSNTLSDPACTNGAVSHTCNTIRSTLSQLGVNADYSKLADVSHALTNINVILKTDLSNIVQKGYSSFNDTPKLVKEQTKNIVSGVKNMLDKIGAEIIGFAKMFPVEASLVNFTIFLTQGQKDIESYYPQIDQMDFYRWIGCVAVLCTVVLVVAFNILGLLCGTCGYDKQATPTTRGCLSNTGGNLLMAGVGFSFIFAWALMGIVTTLFVVSGNVEKLICEPLANRQLFQVLNIIDTPYLVHPAKKNFLPGMLFQNENIDLTLGSMYRDCFENNGLYHALQLETMFNINSFLNRSVYNKDLANVFESVKIDLRDITLLEQAGRDNLLNFANSGIGQIDYDAYLAEVICVCVQSLYQVLFLYCFMMFFVRDCCSFMPIGKAIKRQHPHYSALEWLVSQSN
;
A
#
# COMPACT_ATOMS: atom_id res chain seq x y z
N MET A 1 31.11 -41.56 -3.39
CA MET A 1 29.97 -41.11 -2.54
C MET A 1 29.47 -39.69 -2.83
N LEU A 2 30.08 -38.87 -3.70
CA LEU A 2 29.51 -37.56 -4.10
C LEU A 2 28.70 -37.58 -5.42
N TRP A 3 28.89 -38.58 -6.29
CA TRP A 3 28.23 -38.63 -7.59
C TRP A 3 26.78 -39.14 -7.52
N THR A 4 26.48 -40.04 -6.60
CA THR A 4 25.13 -40.58 -6.37
C THR A 4 24.17 -39.55 -5.77
N ARG A 5 24.69 -38.51 -5.08
CA ARG A 5 23.86 -37.44 -4.51
C ARG A 5 23.44 -36.39 -5.54
N TRP A 6 24.23 -36.17 -6.58
CA TRP A 6 23.90 -35.23 -7.66
C TRP A 6 22.86 -35.79 -8.64
N LEU A 7 22.89 -37.09 -8.90
CA LEU A 7 21.90 -37.75 -9.77
C LEU A 7 20.49 -37.79 -9.16
N VAL A 8 20.38 -37.89 -7.83
CA VAL A 8 19.08 -37.83 -7.13
C VAL A 8 18.52 -36.40 -7.13
N LEU A 9 19.37 -35.37 -7.03
CA LEU A 9 18.94 -33.97 -7.13
C LEU A 9 18.49 -33.56 -8.54
N LEU A 10 19.12 -34.11 -9.59
CA LEU A 10 18.72 -33.85 -10.98
C LEU A 10 17.45 -34.61 -11.40
N LEU A 11 17.19 -35.80 -10.84
CA LEU A 11 15.95 -36.55 -11.10
C LEU A 11 14.74 -36.00 -10.33
N CYS A 12 14.95 -35.33 -9.18
CA CYS A 12 13.87 -34.69 -8.43
C CYS A 12 13.40 -33.34 -9.02
N TRP A 13 14.12 -32.77 -9.99
CA TRP A 13 13.70 -31.53 -10.67
C TRP A 13 12.73 -31.75 -11.84
N GLY A 14 12.44 -33.01 -12.20
CA GLY A 14 11.56 -33.37 -13.33
C GLY A 14 10.12 -33.70 -12.98
N ALA A 15 9.71 -33.66 -11.69
CA ALA A 15 8.38 -34.07 -11.28
C ALA A 15 7.87 -33.25 -10.09
N THR A 16 7.70 -31.94 -10.29
CA THR A 16 6.71 -31.17 -9.55
C THR A 16 5.77 -30.54 -10.57
N SER A 17 4.75 -31.29 -10.96
CA SER A 17 3.50 -30.69 -11.42
C SER A 17 2.92 -29.93 -10.23
N THR A 18 3.40 -28.70 -10.03
CA THR A 18 2.68 -27.71 -9.25
C THR A 18 1.29 -27.62 -9.84
N GLU A 19 0.29 -28.06 -9.07
CA GLU A 19 -1.08 -27.58 -9.24
C GLU A 19 -0.97 -26.08 -9.43
N GLN A 20 -1.31 -25.61 -10.62
CA GLN A 20 -1.40 -24.20 -10.92
C GLN A 20 -2.65 -23.69 -10.22
N GLN A 21 -2.56 -23.55 -8.90
CA GLN A 21 -3.51 -22.82 -8.10
C GLN A 21 -3.46 -21.41 -8.63
N ARG A 22 -4.47 -21.04 -9.42
CA ARG A 22 -4.67 -19.71 -10.00
C ARG A 22 -4.55 -18.72 -8.84
N SER A 23 -3.38 -18.10 -8.69
CA SER A 23 -3.23 -16.95 -7.81
C SER A 23 -4.28 -15.94 -8.24
N PRO A 24 -5.02 -15.30 -7.30
CA PRO A 24 -5.89 -14.20 -7.67
C PRO A 24 -5.04 -13.16 -8.43
N PRO A 25 -5.60 -12.50 -9.46
CA PRO A 25 -4.87 -11.45 -10.16
C PRO A 25 -4.33 -10.44 -9.15
N PRO A 26 -3.14 -9.84 -9.41
CA PRO A 26 -2.61 -8.82 -8.52
C PRO A 26 -3.68 -7.75 -8.33
N VAL A 27 -4.03 -7.48 -7.06
CA VAL A 27 -4.97 -6.40 -6.73
C VAL A 27 -4.28 -5.12 -7.15
N GLU A 28 -4.75 -4.53 -8.23
CA GLU A 28 -4.27 -3.23 -8.69
C GLU A 28 -4.43 -2.24 -7.53
N PRO A 29 -3.35 -1.53 -7.13
CA PRO A 29 -3.43 -0.62 -6.00
C PRO A 29 -4.47 0.46 -6.29
N LEU A 30 -5.31 0.76 -5.30
CA LEU A 30 -6.27 1.86 -5.41
C LEU A 30 -5.49 3.17 -5.56
N ASP A 31 -5.70 3.84 -6.70
CA ASP A 31 -5.17 5.18 -6.93
C ASP A 31 -6.14 6.21 -6.35
N PHE A 32 -5.71 6.86 -5.27
CA PHE A 32 -6.46 7.93 -4.62
C PHE A 32 -6.09 9.32 -5.13
N GLY A 33 -5.20 9.41 -6.13
CA GLY A 33 -4.67 10.65 -6.68
C GLY A 33 -3.84 11.46 -5.68
N PHE A 34 -3.50 12.69 -6.08
CA PHE A 34 -2.75 13.63 -5.25
C PHE A 34 -3.68 14.67 -4.64
N VAL A 35 -3.51 14.92 -3.34
CA VAL A 35 -4.17 16.03 -2.65
C VAL A 35 -3.81 17.35 -3.35
N PRO A 36 -4.79 18.21 -3.69
CA PRO A 36 -4.52 19.48 -4.37
C PRO A 36 -3.50 20.32 -3.60
N ALA A 37 -2.33 20.53 -4.21
CA ALA A 37 -1.26 21.33 -3.62
C ALA A 37 -1.45 22.80 -4.00
N ALA A 38 -1.34 23.68 -2.99
CA ALA A 38 -1.29 25.11 -3.22
C ALA A 38 0.11 25.54 -3.67
N VAL A 39 0.19 26.57 -4.50
CA VAL A 39 1.45 27.26 -4.79
C VAL A 39 1.61 28.39 -3.78
N TYR A 40 2.72 28.37 -3.05
CA TYR A 40 3.08 29.40 -2.08
C TYR A 40 4.10 30.37 -2.68
N ASP A 41 3.92 31.66 -2.43
CA ASP A 41 4.74 32.75 -2.97
C ASP A 41 6.06 32.95 -2.21
N THR A 42 6.09 32.59 -0.92
CA THR A 42 7.24 32.86 -0.05
C THR A 42 8.34 31.83 -0.25
N HIS A 43 9.50 32.29 -0.72
CA HIS A 43 10.73 31.50 -0.75
C HIS A 43 11.58 31.85 0.48
N ALA A 44 11.79 30.87 1.37
CA ALA A 44 12.51 31.03 2.64
C ALA A 44 14.05 31.13 2.50
N TYR A 45 14.57 31.57 1.35
CA TYR A 45 16.00 31.60 1.11
C TYR A 45 16.60 32.95 1.49
N HIS A 46 17.44 32.94 2.54
CA HIS A 46 18.12 34.12 3.07
C HIS A 46 19.59 34.11 2.66
N GLU A 47 19.98 34.95 1.70
CA GLU A 47 21.39 35.21 1.43
C GLU A 47 21.86 36.44 2.21
N GLN A 48 22.86 36.22 3.09
CA GLN A 48 23.45 37.29 3.89
C GLN A 48 24.38 38.22 3.08
N GLY A 49 24.71 37.85 1.83
CA GLY A 49 25.58 38.63 0.96
C GLY A 49 26.95 38.94 1.58
N PRO A 50 27.66 39.97 1.08
CA PRO A 50 28.99 40.36 1.59
C PRO A 50 28.98 40.86 3.05
N VAL A 51 27.83 41.28 3.57
CA VAL A 51 27.67 41.79 4.94
C VAL A 51 27.63 40.65 5.98
N GLY A 52 27.45 39.40 5.54
CA GLY A 52 27.43 38.22 6.42
C GLY A 52 28.67 38.10 7.34
N ILE A 53 29.85 38.50 6.85
CA ILE A 53 31.08 38.48 7.66
C ILE A 53 30.97 39.42 8.87
N LEU A 54 30.38 40.61 8.68
CA LEU A 54 30.19 41.58 9.77
C LEU A 54 29.20 41.05 10.80
N PHE A 55 28.12 40.41 10.37
CA PHE A 55 27.17 39.77 11.29
C PHE A 55 27.84 38.67 12.11
N ASN A 56 28.66 37.82 11.50
CA ASN A 56 29.39 36.77 12.22
C ASN A 56 30.34 37.34 13.28
N ILE A 57 31.03 38.45 12.99
CA ILE A 57 31.90 39.14 13.98
C ILE A 57 31.05 39.67 15.15
N VAL A 58 29.92 40.30 14.85
CA VAL A 58 29.01 40.83 15.88
C VAL A 58 28.43 39.71 16.73
N HIS A 59 27.96 38.61 16.13
CA HIS A 59 27.47 37.45 16.88
C HIS A 59 28.57 36.86 17.76
N ALA A 60 29.78 36.67 17.24
CA ALA A 60 30.91 36.18 18.03
C ALA A 60 31.21 37.09 19.22
N PHE A 61 31.19 38.41 19.04
CA PHE A 61 31.34 39.36 20.13
C PHE A 61 30.20 39.27 21.15
N LEU A 62 28.95 39.20 20.70
CA LEU A 62 27.79 39.05 21.59
C LEU A 62 27.80 37.73 22.37
N TYR A 63 28.37 36.64 21.82
CA TYR A 63 28.58 35.40 22.58
C TYR A 63 29.68 35.52 23.63
N VAL A 64 30.68 36.40 23.43
CA VAL A 64 31.67 36.71 24.46
C VAL A 64 31.06 37.56 25.57
N VAL A 65 30.23 38.54 25.20
CA VAL A 65 29.55 39.43 26.17
C VAL A 65 28.47 38.68 26.94
N GLN A 66 27.70 37.83 26.26
CA GLN A 66 26.65 37.00 26.85
C GLN A 66 26.77 35.55 26.37
N PRO A 67 27.52 34.70 27.09
CA PRO A 67 27.66 33.29 26.75
C PRO A 67 26.52 32.44 27.30
N ASN A 68 25.74 32.96 28.25
CA ASN A 68 24.71 32.19 28.94
C ASN A 68 23.50 31.93 28.03
N SER A 69 22.90 30.76 28.16
CA SER A 69 21.65 30.42 27.46
C SER A 69 20.46 31.12 28.10
N PHE A 70 19.39 31.27 27.32
CA PHE A 70 18.15 31.91 27.77
C PHE A 70 17.63 31.27 29.08
N PRO A 71 17.36 32.06 30.14
CA PRO A 71 16.87 31.52 31.39
C PRO A 71 15.47 30.91 31.19
N LYS A 72 15.28 29.65 31.62
CA LYS A 72 14.01 28.93 31.44
C LYS A 72 12.87 29.71 32.12
N GLY A 73 11.90 30.13 31.31
CA GLY A 73 10.94 31.20 31.58
C GLY A 73 9.82 30.95 32.59
N GLU A 74 9.86 29.92 33.43
CA GLU A 74 8.76 29.66 34.39
C GLU A 74 8.59 30.75 35.46
N LYS A 75 9.56 31.65 35.64
CA LYS A 75 9.56 32.64 36.73
C LYS A 75 9.57 34.11 36.31
N ILE A 76 9.60 34.42 35.01
CA ILE A 76 10.03 35.77 34.58
C ILE A 76 8.85 36.72 34.28
N ILE A 77 7.65 36.25 33.93
CA ILE A 77 6.60 37.18 33.44
C ILE A 77 5.17 36.78 33.87
N ALA A 78 4.99 36.25 35.08
CA ALA A 78 3.66 36.07 35.66
C ALA A 78 3.06 37.40 36.17
N GLY A 79 3.23 38.54 35.48
CA GLY A 79 2.65 39.86 35.81
C GLY A 79 3.08 40.48 37.15
N GLU A 80 3.52 39.67 38.10
CA GLU A 80 4.22 40.01 39.30
C GLU A 80 5.69 39.71 39.02
N MET A 81 6.50 40.77 38.98
CA MET A 81 7.88 40.68 39.39
C MET A 81 7.86 40.25 40.87
N ILE A 82 7.57 38.97 41.15
CA ILE A 82 7.71 38.42 42.48
C ILE A 82 9.19 38.60 42.77
N MET A 83 9.45 39.49 43.71
CA MET A 83 10.72 39.97 44.23
C MET A 83 11.50 38.80 44.83
N CYS A 84 11.89 37.85 43.99
CA CYS A 84 12.68 36.70 44.38
C CYS A 84 14.14 37.13 44.23
N GLU A 85 14.83 37.32 45.35
CA GLU A 85 16.24 37.71 45.41
C GLU A 85 17.12 36.81 44.54
N SER A 86 16.79 35.50 44.47
CA SER A 86 17.48 34.54 43.60
C SER A 86 17.23 34.77 42.09
N CYS A 87 16.05 35.28 41.69
CA CYS A 87 15.78 35.59 40.28
C CYS A 87 16.53 36.84 39.84
N LEU A 88 16.62 37.86 40.70
CA LEU A 88 17.35 39.10 40.42
C LEU A 88 18.84 38.83 40.27
N LEU A 89 19.43 37.99 41.13
CA LEU A 89 20.83 37.58 41.02
C LEU A 89 21.11 36.82 39.72
N GLN A 90 20.20 35.93 39.30
CA GLN A 90 20.35 35.17 38.06
C GLN A 90 20.23 36.06 36.82
N TRP A 91 19.38 37.10 36.86
CA TRP A 91 19.27 38.08 35.79
C TRP A 91 20.50 39.01 35.71
N ILE A 92 21.05 39.43 36.85
CA ILE A 92 22.32 40.18 36.90
C ILE A 92 23.49 39.35 36.38
N TYR A 93 23.56 38.07 36.75
CA TYR A 93 24.61 37.16 36.25
C TYR A 93 24.50 36.97 34.74
N TYR A 94 23.27 36.82 34.24
CA TYR A 94 22.98 36.83 32.82
C TYR A 94 23.49 38.14 32.20
N GLU A 95 22.98 39.32 32.57
CA GLU A 95 23.35 40.60 31.94
C GLU A 95 24.75 41.15 32.28
N SER A 96 25.58 40.39 33.01
CA SER A 96 26.86 40.87 33.56
C SER A 96 27.81 41.47 32.51
N GLY A 97 27.94 40.86 31.33
CA GLY A 97 28.79 41.40 30.27
C GLY A 97 28.27 42.73 29.68
N PHE A 98 26.96 42.86 29.50
CA PHE A 98 26.35 44.13 29.06
C PHE A 98 26.52 45.23 30.10
N LEU A 99 26.41 44.89 31.40
CA LEU A 99 26.68 45.83 32.50
C LEU A 99 28.14 46.28 32.52
N ILE A 100 29.10 45.38 32.31
CA ILE A 100 30.53 45.74 32.25
C ILE A 100 30.80 46.65 31.05
N CYS A 101 30.34 46.29 29.85
CA CYS A 101 30.53 47.14 28.67
C CYS A 101 29.81 48.50 28.81
N GLY A 102 28.60 48.49 29.38
CA GLY A 102 27.82 49.69 29.65
C GLY A 102 28.51 50.63 30.64
N THR A 103 29.04 50.10 31.75
CA THR A 103 29.79 50.89 32.74
C THR A 103 31.07 51.49 32.15
N ILE A 104 31.82 50.73 31.34
CA ILE A 104 32.99 51.27 30.61
C ILE A 104 32.58 52.41 29.68
N GLY A 105 31.47 52.24 28.94
CA GLY A 105 30.94 53.28 28.06
C GLY A 105 30.51 54.54 28.82
N ILE A 106 29.80 54.39 29.93
CA ILE A 106 29.39 55.51 30.80
C ILE A 106 30.61 56.22 31.40
N LEU A 107 31.61 55.47 31.85
CA LEU A 107 32.87 56.05 32.35
C LEU A 107 33.55 56.90 31.26
N PHE A 108 33.60 56.42 30.02
CA PHE A 108 34.14 57.19 28.91
C PHE A 108 33.33 58.48 28.65
N VAL A 109 32.00 58.38 28.66
CA VAL A 109 31.08 59.52 28.48
C VAL A 109 31.31 60.61 29.53
N VAL A 110 31.61 60.24 30.78
CA VAL A 110 31.85 61.18 31.88
C VAL A 110 33.29 61.69 31.89
N LEU A 111 34.28 60.81 31.71
CA LEU A 111 35.69 61.19 31.82
C LEU A 111 36.17 62.05 30.66
N MET A 112 35.69 61.80 29.43
CA MET A 112 36.13 62.55 28.26
C MET A 112 35.88 64.07 28.33
N PRO A 113 34.68 64.58 28.70
CA PRO A 113 34.47 66.00 28.87
C PRO A 113 35.26 66.58 30.05
N ILE A 114 35.47 65.83 31.13
CA ILE A 114 36.29 66.27 32.28
C ILE A 114 37.75 66.46 31.85
N ILE A 115 38.33 65.46 31.18
CA ILE A 115 39.71 65.53 30.64
C ILE A 115 39.82 66.65 29.61
N GLY A 116 38.81 66.79 28.73
CA GLY A 116 38.76 67.86 27.74
C GLY A 116 38.75 69.26 28.38
N MET A 117 37.96 69.45 29.44
CA MET A 117 37.94 70.71 30.20
C MET A 117 39.29 70.98 30.89
N TRP A 118 39.88 69.97 31.52
CA TRP A 118 41.18 70.09 32.18
C TRP A 118 42.30 70.40 31.18
N PHE A 119 42.28 69.75 30.03
CA PHE A 119 43.22 70.01 28.94
C PHE A 119 43.03 71.43 28.38
N CYS A 120 41.80 71.88 28.21
CA CYS A 120 41.49 73.24 27.77
C CYS A 120 42.02 74.29 28.76
N VAL A 121 41.75 74.14 30.05
CA VAL A 121 42.26 75.04 31.10
C VAL A 121 43.78 75.00 31.17
N CYS A 122 44.40 73.81 31.14
CA CYS A 122 45.85 73.67 31.13
C CYS A 122 46.49 74.42 29.94
N ARG A 123 45.86 74.32 28.76
CA ARG A 123 46.30 75.00 27.55
C ARG A 123 46.10 76.52 27.59
N CYS A 124 45.00 77.00 28.18
CA CYS A 124 44.75 78.43 28.40
C CYS A 124 45.72 79.04 29.42
N CYS A 125 46.22 78.26 30.38
CA CYS A 125 47.27 78.66 31.32
C CYS A 125 48.70 78.43 30.77
N GLU A 126 48.87 78.45 29.45
CA GLU A 126 50.14 78.27 28.71
C GLU A 126 50.84 76.90 28.89
N ASN A 127 50.33 76.02 29.75
CA ASN A 127 50.80 74.64 29.91
C ASN A 127 50.20 73.71 28.83
N CYS A 128 50.55 72.42 28.82
CA CYS A 128 50.01 71.44 27.85
C CYS A 128 50.13 71.86 26.36
N GLY A 129 51.24 72.53 26.01
CA GLY A 129 51.52 73.01 24.65
C GLY A 129 50.87 74.36 24.30
N GLY A 130 50.43 75.15 25.30
CA GLY A 130 49.93 76.52 25.14
C GLY A 130 51.02 77.57 24.91
N GLU A 131 52.21 77.38 25.49
CA GLU A 131 53.39 78.26 25.36
C GLU A 131 53.92 78.40 23.92
N MET A 132 53.45 77.54 22.98
CA MET A 132 53.85 77.49 21.56
C MET A 132 55.36 77.35 21.29
N HIS A 133 56.18 77.21 22.32
CA HIS A 133 57.63 77.07 22.25
C HIS A 133 58.05 75.61 22.12
N GLN A 134 58.73 75.24 21.02
CA GLN A 134 59.15 73.86 20.76
C GLN A 134 60.64 73.65 21.05
N ARG A 135 60.95 73.02 22.20
CA ARG A 135 62.31 72.62 22.56
C ARG A 135 62.75 71.41 21.71
N GLN A 136 63.70 71.60 20.79
CA GLN A 136 64.23 70.51 19.98
C GLN A 136 64.92 69.45 20.87
N ARG A 137 64.29 68.28 21.01
CA ARG A 137 64.85 67.12 21.71
C ARG A 137 65.71 66.29 20.75
N LYS A 138 66.72 65.60 21.29
CA LYS A 138 67.71 64.78 20.54
C LYS A 138 67.08 63.70 19.63
N ASN A 139 65.85 63.26 19.93
CA ASN A 139 65.11 62.23 19.18
C ASN A 139 63.83 62.76 18.48
N ALA A 140 63.73 64.07 18.22
CA ALA A 140 62.51 64.68 17.72
C ALA A 140 62.00 64.12 16.38
N ASP A 141 62.91 63.76 15.46
CA ASP A 141 62.53 63.24 14.13
C ASP A 141 61.93 61.82 14.22
N CYS A 142 62.48 60.96 15.07
CA CYS A 142 61.95 59.62 15.32
C CYS A 142 60.58 59.69 16.02
N GLN A 143 60.43 60.58 17.02
CA GLN A 143 59.14 60.79 17.70
C GLN A 143 58.07 61.33 16.74
N ARG A 144 58.42 62.26 15.86
CA ARG A 144 57.51 62.77 14.84
C ARG A 144 57.09 61.68 13.86
N GLY A 145 58.05 60.88 13.37
CA GLY A 145 57.76 59.74 12.51
C GLY A 145 56.79 58.74 13.16
N PHE A 146 57.00 58.42 14.44
CA PHE A 146 56.12 57.54 15.20
C PHE A 146 54.71 58.11 15.36
N TYR A 147 54.56 59.38 15.77
CA TYR A 147 53.24 60.00 15.92
C TYR A 147 52.51 60.16 14.58
N THR A 148 53.22 60.49 13.51
CA THR A 148 52.66 60.52 12.16
C THR A 148 52.17 59.14 11.73
N ALA A 149 52.99 58.09 11.91
CA ALA A 149 52.59 56.72 11.58
C ALA A 149 51.39 56.26 12.43
N SER A 150 51.41 56.53 13.74
CA SER A 150 50.30 56.21 14.64
C SER A 150 49.02 56.92 14.20
N LEU A 151 49.08 58.21 13.86
CA LEU A 151 47.91 58.98 13.45
C LEU A 151 47.35 58.48 12.12
N VAL A 152 48.22 58.13 11.16
CA VAL A 152 47.81 57.50 9.89
C VAL A 152 47.11 56.16 10.17
N CYS A 153 47.73 55.28 10.97
CA CYS A 153 47.14 53.99 11.33
C CYS A 153 45.77 54.17 11.99
N THR A 154 45.64 55.05 12.98
CA THR A 154 44.35 55.30 13.64
C THR A 154 43.32 55.89 12.69
N SER A 155 43.72 56.78 11.78
CA SER A 155 42.81 57.38 10.79
C SER A 155 42.29 56.32 9.82
N ILE A 156 43.14 55.38 9.38
CA ILE A 156 42.72 54.24 8.54
C ILE A 156 41.68 53.38 9.29
N PHE A 157 41.91 53.06 10.56
CA PHE A 157 40.94 52.30 11.36
C PHE A 157 39.59 53.03 11.48
N ILE A 158 39.61 54.35 11.70
CA ILE A 158 38.38 55.14 11.76
C ILE A 158 37.65 55.15 10.41
N ILE A 159 38.37 55.29 9.29
CA ILE A 159 37.77 55.23 7.93
C ILE A 159 37.09 53.89 7.70
N VAL A 160 37.76 52.78 8.04
CA VAL A 160 37.17 51.44 7.92
C VAL A 160 35.90 51.32 8.76
N GLY A 161 35.92 51.84 10.00
CA GLY A 161 34.75 51.88 10.88
C GLY A 161 33.59 52.68 10.28
N VAL A 162 33.85 53.86 9.70
CA VAL A 162 32.84 54.68 9.04
C VAL A 162 32.24 53.96 7.83
N LEU A 163 33.05 53.28 7.02
CA LEU A 163 32.56 52.51 5.86
C LEU A 163 31.67 51.35 6.30
N ILE A 164 32.05 50.62 7.35
CA ILE A 164 31.24 49.54 7.94
C ILE A 164 29.92 50.09 8.46
N ALA A 165 29.95 51.18 9.22
CA ALA A 165 28.76 51.80 9.79
C ALA A 165 27.81 52.34 8.70
N TYR A 166 28.35 52.94 7.64
CA TYR A 166 27.56 53.39 6.48
C TYR A 166 26.91 52.21 5.75
N ALA A 167 27.68 51.15 5.47
CA ALA A 167 27.18 49.95 4.82
C ALA A 167 26.08 49.27 5.67
N ALA A 168 26.28 49.16 6.98
CA ALA A 168 25.27 48.65 7.91
C ALA A 168 24.00 49.51 7.93
N ASN A 169 24.16 50.85 7.99
CA ASN A 169 23.05 51.79 7.96
C ASN A 169 22.21 51.67 6.68
N HIS A 170 22.86 51.51 5.53
CA HIS A 170 22.19 51.32 4.25
C HIS A 170 21.52 49.93 4.15
N ASN A 171 22.18 48.88 4.64
CA ASN A 171 21.63 47.52 4.63
C ASN A 171 20.34 47.41 5.44
N ILE A 172 20.22 48.11 6.58
CA ILE A 172 18.97 48.14 7.37
C ILE A 172 17.80 48.66 6.51
N SER A 173 17.97 49.76 5.77
CA SER A 173 16.93 50.30 4.88
C SER A 173 16.52 49.31 3.79
N ILE A 174 17.49 48.57 3.21
CA ILE A 174 17.20 47.52 2.23
C ILE A 174 16.39 46.39 2.87
N LYS A 175 16.79 45.95 4.07
CA LYS A 175 16.12 44.86 4.77
C LYS A 175 14.71 45.23 5.22
N ILE A 176 14.46 46.46 5.67
CA ILE A 176 13.10 46.95 6.00
C ILE A 176 12.15 46.80 4.79
N LYS A 177 12.61 47.20 3.59
CA LYS A 177 11.82 47.04 2.34
C LYS A 177 11.54 45.57 2.01
N ASN A 178 12.53 44.70 2.20
CA ASN A 178 12.35 43.26 1.99
C ASN A 178 11.40 42.64 3.01
N THR A 179 11.48 43.03 4.28
CA THR A 179 10.58 42.57 5.35
C THR A 179 9.12 42.85 5.02
N ARG A 180 8.80 44.02 4.45
CA ARG A 180 7.45 44.32 3.94
C ARG A 180 6.98 43.29 2.92
N ARG A 181 7.82 42.97 1.94
CA ARG A 181 7.51 41.95 0.92
C ARG A 181 7.27 40.60 1.58
N PHE A 182 8.13 40.18 2.50
CA PHE A 182 7.98 38.91 3.21
C PHE A 182 6.70 38.86 4.04
N ILE A 183 6.36 39.91 4.79
CA ILE A 183 5.12 39.94 5.57
C ILE A 183 3.92 39.77 4.63
N ASN A 184 3.90 40.50 3.51
CA ASN A 184 2.80 40.44 2.55
C ASN A 184 2.69 39.06 1.86
N THR A 185 3.80 38.44 1.47
CA THR A 185 3.78 37.11 0.85
C THR A 185 3.41 36.03 1.88
N ASN A 186 3.97 36.07 3.09
CA ASN A 186 3.61 35.12 4.15
C ASN A 186 2.13 35.24 4.52
N MET A 187 1.61 36.45 4.66
CA MET A 187 0.20 36.65 4.99
C MET A 187 -0.72 36.16 3.87
N ARG A 188 -0.30 36.29 2.60
CA ARG A 188 -1.00 35.70 1.46
C ARG A 188 -0.93 34.18 1.48
N ASP A 189 0.24 33.60 1.77
CA ASP A 189 0.42 32.16 1.86
C ASP A 189 -0.41 31.56 2.98
N LEU A 190 -0.51 32.20 4.15
CA LEU A 190 -1.42 31.80 5.23
C LEU A 190 -2.90 31.83 4.78
N LYS A 191 -3.31 32.84 4.00
CA LYS A 191 -4.68 32.89 3.44
C LYS A 191 -4.91 31.81 2.40
N THR A 192 -3.95 31.58 1.51
CA THR A 192 -3.99 30.49 0.51
C THR A 192 -4.07 29.13 1.21
N PHE A 193 -3.29 28.94 2.28
CA PHE A 193 -3.33 27.76 3.11
C PHE A 193 -4.71 27.56 3.76
N ALA A 194 -5.27 28.60 4.38
CA ALA A 194 -6.59 28.57 4.97
C ALA A 194 -7.69 28.25 3.94
N ASN A 195 -7.67 28.90 2.77
CA ASN A 195 -8.66 28.72 1.72
C ASN A 195 -8.62 27.33 1.04
N ASN A 196 -7.44 26.72 0.94
CA ASN A 196 -7.29 25.39 0.32
C ASN A 196 -7.59 24.24 1.28
N THR A 197 -7.55 24.48 2.60
CA THR A 197 -7.79 23.44 3.60
C THR A 197 -9.17 22.76 3.44
N PRO A 198 -10.31 23.47 3.27
CA PRO A 198 -11.61 22.84 3.05
C PRO A 198 -11.65 21.99 1.77
N ALA A 199 -11.09 22.50 0.67
CA ALA A 199 -11.03 21.78 -0.60
C ALA A 199 -10.21 20.49 -0.50
N GLN A 200 -9.12 20.49 0.29
CA GLN A 200 -8.33 19.28 0.56
C GLN A 200 -9.10 18.26 1.40
N ILE A 201 -9.89 18.71 2.39
CA ILE A 201 -10.76 17.83 3.19
C ILE A 201 -11.87 17.24 2.31
N GLU A 202 -12.51 18.06 1.47
CA GLU A 202 -13.52 17.60 0.50
C GLU A 202 -12.92 16.57 -0.46
N TYR A 203 -11.71 16.81 -0.98
CA TYR A 203 -11.00 15.85 -1.82
C TYR A 203 -10.77 14.52 -1.11
N LEU A 204 -10.23 14.54 0.12
CA LEU A 204 -9.96 13.34 0.91
C LEU A 204 -11.24 12.55 1.22
N THR A 205 -12.33 13.24 1.56
CA THR A 205 -13.63 12.59 1.82
C THR A 205 -14.25 12.05 0.53
N GLY A 206 -14.05 12.73 -0.60
CA GLY A 206 -14.43 12.27 -1.93
C GLY A 206 -13.74 10.97 -2.35
N GLN A 207 -12.52 10.71 -1.89
CA GLN A 207 -11.78 9.46 -2.17
C GLN A 207 -12.45 8.19 -1.62
N TYR A 208 -13.39 8.32 -0.69
CA TYR A 208 -14.26 7.20 -0.30
C TYR A 208 -14.98 6.59 -1.51
N THR A 209 -15.36 7.41 -2.49
CA THR A 209 -16.04 6.93 -3.71
C THR A 209 -15.15 5.98 -4.52
N THR A 210 -13.83 6.20 -4.57
CA THR A 210 -12.86 5.32 -5.23
C THR A 210 -12.86 3.93 -4.60
N ALA A 211 -12.75 3.87 -3.27
CA ALA A 211 -12.81 2.60 -2.53
C ALA A 211 -14.18 1.92 -2.70
N LYS A 212 -15.27 2.69 -2.58
CA LYS A 212 -16.63 2.20 -2.79
C LYS A 212 -16.82 1.62 -4.19
N HIS A 213 -16.39 2.30 -5.25
CA HIS A 213 -16.53 1.83 -6.63
C HIS A 213 -15.80 0.50 -6.85
N LYS A 214 -14.61 0.33 -6.26
CA LYS A 214 -13.90 -0.95 -6.34
C LYS A 214 -14.69 -2.08 -5.67
N VAL A 215 -15.22 -1.84 -4.47
CA VAL A 215 -16.06 -2.83 -3.77
C VAL A 215 -17.35 -3.12 -4.54
N LEU A 216 -18.02 -2.10 -5.09
CA LEU A 216 -19.21 -2.28 -5.93
C LEU A 216 -18.90 -3.12 -7.17
N SER A 217 -17.76 -2.87 -7.83
CA SER A 217 -17.30 -3.65 -8.97
C SER A 217 -17.06 -5.11 -8.59
N ASP A 218 -16.43 -5.37 -7.45
CA ASP A 218 -16.20 -6.75 -6.98
C ASP A 218 -17.52 -7.45 -6.61
N LEU A 219 -18.47 -6.73 -6.01
CA LEU A 219 -19.81 -7.25 -5.70
C LEU A 219 -20.63 -7.53 -6.96
N ASP A 220 -20.55 -6.69 -7.99
CA ASP A 220 -21.21 -6.93 -9.28
C ASP A 220 -20.62 -8.14 -10.03
N ASN A 221 -19.34 -8.42 -9.77
CA ASN A 221 -18.58 -9.56 -10.29
C ASN A 221 -18.51 -10.74 -9.29
N ILE A 222 -19.43 -10.81 -8.32
CA ILE A 222 -19.41 -11.90 -7.32
C ILE A 222 -19.61 -13.29 -7.94
N GLY A 223 -20.34 -13.38 -9.06
CA GLY A 223 -20.53 -14.63 -9.81
C GLY A 223 -19.19 -15.27 -10.21
N PRO A 224 -18.35 -14.62 -11.04
CA PRO A 224 -17.03 -15.15 -11.37
C PRO A 224 -16.04 -15.16 -10.18
N LEU A 225 -16.08 -14.17 -9.28
CA LEU A 225 -15.09 -14.08 -8.19
C LEU A 225 -15.31 -15.11 -7.08
N LEU A 226 -16.55 -15.28 -6.62
CA LEU A 226 -16.92 -16.26 -5.59
C LEU A 226 -17.41 -17.55 -6.24
N GLY A 227 -18.38 -17.47 -7.15
CA GLY A 227 -18.93 -18.63 -7.82
C GLY A 227 -17.92 -19.34 -8.73
N GLY A 228 -17.03 -18.62 -9.39
CA GLY A 228 -15.92 -19.23 -10.15
C GLY A 228 -14.88 -19.92 -9.25
N ARG A 229 -14.63 -19.40 -8.04
CA ARG A 229 -13.78 -20.10 -7.05
C ARG A 229 -14.46 -21.36 -6.52
N ILE A 230 -15.76 -21.29 -6.21
CA ILE A 230 -16.56 -22.44 -5.81
C ILE A 230 -16.53 -23.49 -6.92
N GLN A 231 -16.85 -23.10 -8.15
CA GLN A 231 -16.81 -23.96 -9.32
C GLN A 231 -15.42 -24.61 -9.47
N SER A 232 -14.34 -23.84 -9.45
CA SER A 232 -12.98 -24.37 -9.63
C SER A 232 -12.57 -25.37 -8.52
N GLN A 233 -13.05 -25.20 -7.29
CA GLN A 233 -12.79 -26.17 -6.22
C GLN A 233 -13.60 -27.45 -6.41
N LEU A 234 -14.89 -27.34 -6.76
CA LEU A 234 -15.72 -28.51 -7.05
C LEU A 234 -15.31 -29.21 -8.36
N GLU A 235 -14.75 -28.49 -9.31
CA GLU A 235 -14.34 -29.00 -10.63
C GLU A 235 -13.37 -30.17 -10.49
N LYS A 236 -12.50 -30.12 -9.47
CA LYS A 236 -11.52 -31.17 -9.16
C LYS A 236 -12.14 -32.54 -8.86
N GLU A 237 -13.35 -32.58 -8.33
CA GLU A 237 -14.05 -33.82 -7.98
C GLU A 237 -15.18 -34.14 -8.96
N VAL A 238 -15.92 -33.12 -9.39
CA VAL A 238 -17.12 -33.24 -10.20
C VAL A 238 -16.77 -33.61 -11.65
N VAL A 239 -15.83 -32.89 -12.29
CA VAL A 239 -15.50 -33.12 -13.71
C VAL A 239 -14.96 -34.55 -13.96
N PRO A 240 -14.00 -35.09 -13.20
CA PRO A 240 -13.54 -36.47 -13.39
C PRO A 240 -14.65 -37.51 -13.25
N SER A 241 -15.62 -37.25 -12.36
CA SER A 241 -16.78 -38.11 -12.14
C SER A 241 -17.74 -38.09 -13.33
N LEU A 242 -18.06 -36.90 -13.86
CA LEU A 242 -18.86 -36.75 -15.08
C LEU A 242 -18.15 -37.30 -16.31
N ASP A 243 -16.84 -37.12 -16.45
CA ASP A 243 -16.05 -37.67 -17.57
C ASP A 243 -16.02 -39.20 -17.53
N THR A 244 -15.88 -39.78 -16.33
CA THR A 244 -15.96 -41.23 -16.15
C THR A 244 -17.35 -41.74 -16.54
N ALA A 245 -18.42 -41.04 -16.14
CA ALA A 245 -19.79 -41.37 -16.52
C ALA A 245 -20.02 -41.21 -18.04
N LEU A 246 -19.51 -40.15 -18.66
CA LEU A 246 -19.61 -39.89 -20.10
C LEU A 246 -18.86 -40.94 -20.91
N ARG A 247 -17.65 -41.34 -20.47
CA ARG A 247 -16.87 -42.40 -21.12
C ARG A 247 -17.58 -43.76 -21.03
N MET A 248 -18.29 -44.02 -19.94
CA MET A 248 -19.19 -45.17 -19.85
C MET A 248 -20.37 -45.01 -20.83
N ALA A 249 -21.01 -43.84 -20.87
CA ALA A 249 -22.20 -43.54 -21.68
C ALA A 249 -21.98 -43.39 -23.20
N GLY A 250 -20.78 -43.01 -23.66
CA GLY A 250 -20.48 -42.77 -25.07
C GLY A 250 -19.88 -44.01 -25.76
N ALA A 251 -18.61 -44.31 -25.48
CA ALA A 251 -17.86 -45.31 -26.23
C ALA A 251 -18.18 -46.77 -25.85
N LYS A 252 -18.51 -47.02 -24.57
CA LYS A 252 -18.90 -48.36 -24.11
C LYS A 252 -20.38 -48.61 -24.28
N VAL A 253 -21.23 -47.62 -24.03
CA VAL A 253 -22.68 -47.78 -24.12
C VAL A 253 -23.18 -47.86 -25.56
N GLU A 254 -22.60 -47.19 -26.57
CA GLU A 254 -23.04 -47.42 -27.95
C GLU A 254 -22.71 -48.86 -28.42
N ASN A 255 -21.51 -49.35 -28.11
CA ASN A 255 -21.10 -50.73 -28.36
C ASN A 255 -21.88 -51.73 -27.50
N ALA A 256 -22.20 -51.39 -26.25
CA ALA A 256 -22.99 -52.23 -25.35
C ALA A 256 -24.48 -52.19 -25.69
N ILE A 257 -25.04 -51.09 -26.18
CA ILE A 257 -26.41 -50.98 -26.71
C ILE A 257 -26.52 -51.84 -27.95
N LYS A 258 -25.52 -51.78 -28.85
CA LYS A 258 -25.44 -52.66 -30.02
C LYS A 258 -25.36 -54.12 -29.59
N ALA A 259 -24.44 -54.46 -28.69
CA ALA A 259 -24.31 -55.82 -28.16
C ALA A 259 -25.55 -56.27 -27.39
N MET A 260 -26.24 -55.38 -26.67
CA MET A 260 -27.49 -55.67 -25.94
C MET A 260 -28.66 -55.84 -26.89
N ARG A 261 -28.72 -55.10 -27.99
CA ARG A 261 -29.72 -55.31 -29.05
C ARG A 261 -29.51 -56.67 -29.73
N GLU A 262 -28.26 -57.00 -30.04
CA GLU A 262 -27.88 -58.31 -30.60
C GLU A 262 -28.15 -59.44 -29.59
N THR A 263 -27.85 -59.23 -28.31
CA THR A 263 -28.13 -60.19 -27.23
C THR A 263 -29.63 -60.34 -27.00
N LYS A 264 -30.41 -59.26 -27.07
CA LYS A 264 -31.87 -59.27 -26.98
C LYS A 264 -32.46 -60.11 -28.10
N GLU A 265 -32.04 -59.86 -29.35
CA GLU A 265 -32.48 -60.64 -30.52
C GLU A 265 -32.11 -62.12 -30.38
N ALA A 266 -30.89 -62.42 -29.89
CA ALA A 266 -30.47 -63.79 -29.62
C ALA A 266 -31.29 -64.45 -28.51
N LEU A 267 -31.61 -63.73 -27.44
CA LEU A 267 -32.34 -64.24 -26.27
C LEU A 267 -33.84 -64.43 -26.56
N GLU A 268 -34.45 -63.57 -27.39
CA GLU A 268 -35.80 -63.76 -27.93
C GLU A 268 -35.88 -65.03 -28.76
N ASN A 269 -34.89 -65.25 -29.63
CA ASN A 269 -34.80 -66.48 -30.42
C ASN A 269 -34.59 -67.73 -29.55
N VAL A 270 -33.75 -67.64 -28.52
CA VAL A 270 -33.52 -68.74 -27.56
C VAL A 270 -34.78 -69.02 -26.74
N SER A 271 -35.48 -67.99 -26.26
CA SER A 271 -36.72 -68.14 -25.50
C SER A 271 -37.81 -68.83 -26.34
N SER A 272 -37.99 -68.38 -27.58
CA SER A 272 -38.93 -69.02 -28.52
C SER A 272 -38.53 -70.45 -28.86
N SER A 273 -37.23 -70.70 -29.06
CA SER A 273 -36.72 -72.04 -29.36
C SER A 273 -36.90 -72.99 -28.17
N LEU A 274 -36.66 -72.50 -26.94
CA LEU A 274 -36.83 -73.28 -25.71
C LEU A 274 -38.27 -73.72 -25.52
N GLU A 275 -39.24 -72.85 -25.77
CA GLU A 275 -40.67 -73.17 -25.71
C GLU A 275 -41.04 -74.30 -26.70
N VAL A 276 -40.58 -74.19 -27.94
CA VAL A 276 -40.78 -75.23 -28.98
C VAL A 276 -40.10 -76.55 -28.61
N LEU A 277 -38.88 -76.50 -28.06
CA LEU A 277 -38.11 -77.66 -27.63
C LEU A 277 -38.76 -78.38 -26.44
N GLN A 278 -39.27 -77.64 -25.45
CA GLN A 278 -39.99 -78.20 -24.30
C GLN A 278 -41.28 -78.89 -24.75
N GLU A 279 -42.06 -78.24 -25.62
CA GLU A 279 -43.30 -78.83 -26.15
C GLU A 279 -43.01 -80.08 -27.00
N GLY A 280 -42.02 -80.00 -27.90
CA GLY A 280 -41.62 -81.11 -28.77
C GLY A 280 -41.08 -82.32 -27.99
N THR A 281 -40.29 -82.07 -26.94
CA THR A 281 -39.76 -83.11 -26.04
C THR A 281 -40.89 -83.77 -25.25
N GLY A 282 -41.85 -83.00 -24.75
CA GLY A 282 -43.04 -83.53 -24.08
C GLY A 282 -43.86 -84.46 -24.98
N LYS A 283 -44.09 -84.05 -26.24
CA LYS A 283 -44.78 -84.88 -27.25
C LYS A 283 -43.99 -86.15 -27.58
N LEU A 284 -42.68 -86.03 -27.79
CA LEU A 284 -41.81 -87.15 -28.11
C LEU A 284 -41.78 -88.18 -26.97
N GLN A 285 -41.68 -87.71 -25.72
CA GLN A 285 -41.68 -88.58 -24.54
C GLN A 285 -43.01 -89.30 -24.35
N ALA A 286 -44.14 -88.64 -24.60
CA ALA A 286 -45.46 -89.27 -24.58
C ALA A 286 -45.56 -90.37 -25.65
N SER A 287 -45.13 -90.09 -26.88
CA SER A 287 -45.13 -91.06 -27.99
C SER A 287 -44.21 -92.24 -27.74
N LEU A 288 -42.97 -92.01 -27.28
CA LEU A 288 -42.03 -93.10 -26.95
C LEU A 288 -42.53 -93.97 -25.80
N SER A 289 -43.18 -93.36 -24.80
CA SER A 289 -43.78 -94.11 -23.69
C SER A 289 -44.94 -95.00 -24.17
N GLY A 290 -45.76 -94.50 -25.12
CA GLY A 290 -46.80 -95.27 -25.77
C GLY A 290 -46.26 -96.48 -26.53
N GLU A 291 -45.24 -96.28 -27.38
CA GLU A 291 -44.60 -97.36 -28.13
C GLU A 291 -43.92 -98.39 -27.22
N ARG A 292 -43.24 -97.93 -26.15
CA ARG A 292 -42.64 -98.80 -25.15
C ARG A 292 -43.69 -99.66 -24.44
N ALA A 293 -44.84 -99.10 -24.09
CA ALA A 293 -45.95 -99.87 -23.52
C ALA A 293 -46.51 -100.89 -24.52
N SER A 294 -46.63 -100.49 -25.79
CA SER A 294 -47.09 -101.35 -26.88
C SER A 294 -46.15 -102.55 -27.10
N LEU A 295 -44.84 -102.30 -27.24
CA LEU A 295 -43.82 -103.36 -27.34
C LEU A 295 -43.80 -104.25 -26.09
N SER A 296 -43.95 -103.68 -24.89
CA SER A 296 -44.00 -104.46 -23.64
C SER A 296 -45.21 -105.41 -23.63
N ASN A 297 -46.36 -104.95 -24.13
CA ASN A 297 -47.55 -105.79 -24.27
C ASN A 297 -47.34 -106.91 -25.29
N THR A 298 -46.75 -106.61 -26.45
CA THR A 298 -46.41 -107.63 -27.47
C THR A 298 -45.42 -108.66 -26.94
N LEU A 299 -44.42 -108.24 -26.16
CA LEU A 299 -43.44 -109.15 -25.54
C LEU A 299 -44.02 -109.99 -24.39
N SER A 300 -45.23 -109.67 -23.93
CA SER A 300 -45.96 -110.41 -22.89
C SER A 300 -46.91 -111.47 -23.49
N ASP A 301 -46.92 -111.63 -24.81
CA ASP A 301 -47.70 -112.65 -25.50
C ASP A 301 -47.20 -114.08 -25.16
N PRO A 302 -48.09 -115.07 -24.94
CA PRO A 302 -47.71 -116.46 -24.65
C PRO A 302 -46.73 -117.07 -25.65
N ALA A 303 -46.77 -116.66 -26.92
CA ALA A 303 -45.85 -117.13 -27.95
C ALA A 303 -44.37 -116.82 -27.62
N CYS A 304 -44.10 -115.74 -26.87
CA CYS A 304 -42.76 -115.37 -26.41
C CYS A 304 -42.21 -116.25 -25.28
N THR A 305 -42.99 -117.20 -24.75
CA THR A 305 -42.52 -118.19 -23.76
C THR A 305 -42.16 -119.55 -24.36
N ASN A 306 -42.42 -119.77 -25.66
CA ASN A 306 -42.02 -120.98 -26.36
C ASN A 306 -40.48 -121.04 -26.53
N GLY A 307 -39.89 -122.18 -26.19
CA GLY A 307 -38.44 -122.35 -26.00
C GLY A 307 -37.54 -121.98 -27.19
N ALA A 308 -38.08 -121.90 -28.42
CA ALA A 308 -37.32 -121.48 -29.59
C ALA A 308 -37.16 -119.94 -29.72
N VAL A 309 -38.05 -119.13 -29.12
CA VAL A 309 -38.11 -117.66 -29.32
C VAL A 309 -37.90 -116.87 -28.01
N SER A 310 -37.98 -117.55 -26.86
CA SER A 310 -37.90 -116.93 -25.53
C SER A 310 -36.62 -116.12 -25.29
N HIS A 311 -35.47 -116.57 -25.80
CA HIS A 311 -34.21 -115.83 -25.66
C HIS A 311 -34.29 -114.45 -26.33
N THR A 312 -34.82 -114.37 -27.56
CA THR A 312 -34.95 -113.11 -28.30
C THR A 312 -35.92 -112.15 -27.64
N CYS A 313 -37.08 -112.63 -27.18
CA CYS A 313 -38.05 -111.79 -26.48
C CYS A 313 -37.50 -111.22 -25.16
N ASN A 314 -36.71 -112.02 -24.41
CA ASN A 314 -36.09 -111.56 -23.17
C ASN A 314 -34.97 -110.54 -23.42
N THR A 315 -34.18 -110.70 -24.49
CA THR A 315 -33.17 -109.70 -24.89
C THR A 315 -33.83 -108.36 -25.22
N ILE A 316 -34.88 -108.36 -26.05
CA ILE A 316 -35.60 -107.11 -26.41
C ILE A 316 -36.24 -106.49 -25.17
N ARG A 317 -36.80 -107.31 -24.27
CA ARG A 317 -37.37 -106.83 -23.01
C ARG A 317 -36.34 -106.18 -22.09
N SER A 318 -35.10 -106.69 -22.07
CA SER A 318 -34.01 -106.06 -21.32
C SER A 318 -33.60 -104.69 -21.89
N THR A 319 -33.68 -104.52 -23.22
CA THR A 319 -33.33 -103.27 -23.89
C THR A 319 -34.46 -102.24 -23.93
N LEU A 320 -35.72 -102.61 -23.65
CA LEU A 320 -36.87 -101.69 -23.62
C LEU A 320 -36.64 -100.49 -22.68
N SER A 321 -35.86 -100.71 -21.61
CA SER A 321 -35.51 -99.67 -20.64
C SER A 321 -34.71 -98.51 -21.23
N GLN A 322 -33.95 -98.79 -22.30
CA GLN A 322 -33.10 -97.83 -23.00
C GLN A 322 -33.89 -96.96 -24.00
N LEU A 323 -35.15 -97.31 -24.29
CA LEU A 323 -36.04 -96.49 -25.11
C LEU A 323 -36.63 -95.37 -24.23
N GLY A 324 -35.92 -94.24 -24.16
CA GLY A 324 -36.28 -93.06 -23.39
C GLY A 324 -35.64 -91.80 -23.95
N VAL A 325 -36.23 -90.64 -23.67
CA VAL A 325 -35.66 -89.35 -24.04
C VAL A 325 -34.66 -88.93 -22.96
N ASN A 326 -33.41 -88.67 -23.33
CA ASN A 326 -32.33 -88.39 -22.39
C ASN A 326 -32.06 -86.88 -22.19
N ALA A 327 -32.73 -86.02 -22.95
CA ALA A 327 -32.60 -84.57 -22.86
C ALA A 327 -33.76 -83.98 -22.03
N ASP A 328 -33.44 -83.20 -21.00
CA ASP A 328 -34.40 -82.58 -20.08
C ASP A 328 -34.26 -81.05 -20.10
N TYR A 329 -35.02 -80.40 -20.99
CA TYR A 329 -34.99 -78.95 -21.18
C TYR A 329 -35.78 -78.16 -20.11
N SER A 330 -36.34 -78.84 -19.10
CA SER A 330 -37.05 -78.17 -17.99
C SER A 330 -36.11 -77.53 -16.97
N LYS A 331 -34.81 -77.85 -17.03
CA LYS A 331 -33.76 -77.32 -16.15
C LYS A 331 -33.14 -76.00 -16.62
N LEU A 332 -33.47 -75.55 -17.83
CA LEU A 332 -32.99 -74.28 -18.38
C LEU A 332 -33.78 -73.12 -17.75
N ALA A 333 -33.08 -72.08 -17.29
CA ALA A 333 -33.69 -70.94 -16.60
C ALA A 333 -34.60 -70.10 -17.52
N ASP A 334 -35.57 -69.39 -16.95
CA ASP A 334 -36.38 -68.43 -17.71
C ASP A 334 -35.60 -67.12 -17.92
N VAL A 335 -35.43 -66.73 -19.18
CA VAL A 335 -34.70 -65.52 -19.60
C VAL A 335 -35.58 -64.28 -19.76
N SER A 336 -36.91 -64.43 -19.58
CA SER A 336 -37.91 -63.38 -19.79
C SER A 336 -37.72 -62.15 -18.88
N HIS A 337 -37.26 -62.37 -17.64
CA HIS A 337 -36.99 -61.29 -16.69
C HIS A 337 -35.79 -60.43 -17.11
N ALA A 338 -34.70 -61.07 -17.57
CA ALA A 338 -33.53 -60.36 -18.10
C ALA A 338 -33.89 -59.57 -19.38
N LEU A 339 -34.75 -60.12 -20.23
CA LEU A 339 -35.23 -59.47 -21.45
C LEU A 339 -36.08 -58.22 -21.17
N THR A 340 -36.91 -58.27 -20.13
CA THR A 340 -37.74 -57.12 -19.72
C THR A 340 -36.88 -55.97 -19.19
N ASN A 341 -35.84 -56.27 -18.41
CA ASN A 341 -34.92 -55.26 -17.86
C ASN A 341 -34.07 -54.59 -18.96
N ILE A 342 -33.62 -55.34 -19.97
CA ILE A 342 -32.90 -54.79 -21.13
C ILE A 342 -33.74 -53.78 -21.90
N ASN A 343 -35.05 -54.03 -22.07
CA ASN A 343 -35.96 -53.12 -22.78
C ASN A 343 -36.16 -51.77 -22.08
N VAL A 344 -36.04 -51.73 -20.75
CA VAL A 344 -36.13 -50.48 -19.97
C VAL A 344 -34.84 -49.67 -20.10
N ILE A 345 -33.68 -50.33 -20.09
CA ILE A 345 -32.36 -49.71 -20.16
C ILE A 345 -32.12 -49.01 -21.51
N LEU A 346 -32.58 -49.61 -22.61
CA LEU A 346 -32.39 -49.10 -23.98
C LEU A 346 -33.12 -47.77 -24.29
N LYS A 347 -34.07 -47.34 -23.44
CA LYS A 347 -34.88 -46.14 -23.68
C LYS A 347 -34.28 -44.84 -23.15
N THR A 348 -33.28 -44.90 -22.27
CA THR A 348 -32.77 -43.72 -21.57
C THR A 348 -31.40 -43.33 -22.10
N ASP A 349 -31.31 -42.13 -22.69
CA ASP A 349 -30.06 -41.55 -23.19
C ASP A 349 -29.22 -40.96 -22.05
N LEU A 350 -28.32 -41.80 -21.52
CA LEU A 350 -27.41 -41.41 -20.44
C LEU A 350 -26.44 -40.31 -20.87
N SER A 351 -26.10 -40.20 -22.16
CA SER A 351 -25.19 -39.17 -22.68
C SER A 351 -25.78 -37.77 -22.51
N ASN A 352 -27.05 -37.61 -22.89
CA ASN A 352 -27.79 -36.36 -22.72
C ASN A 352 -27.92 -35.98 -21.22
N ILE A 353 -28.17 -36.95 -20.34
CA ILE A 353 -28.27 -36.71 -18.89
C ILE A 353 -26.94 -36.22 -18.30
N VAL A 354 -25.81 -36.83 -18.68
CA VAL A 354 -24.47 -36.40 -18.23
C VAL A 354 -24.12 -35.02 -18.80
N GLN A 355 -24.51 -34.73 -20.05
CA GLN A 355 -24.30 -33.42 -20.66
C GLN A 355 -25.12 -32.31 -19.98
N LYS A 356 -26.35 -32.60 -19.54
CA LYS A 356 -27.12 -31.70 -18.67
C LYS A 356 -26.43 -31.48 -17.32
N GLY A 357 -25.81 -32.51 -16.75
CA GLY A 357 -25.01 -32.40 -15.53
C GLY A 357 -23.84 -31.42 -15.69
N TYR A 358 -23.15 -31.45 -16.84
CA TYR A 358 -22.12 -30.46 -17.20
C TYR A 358 -22.68 -29.03 -17.30
N SER A 359 -23.83 -28.85 -17.96
CA SER A 359 -24.47 -27.53 -18.06
C SER A 359 -24.89 -27.01 -16.69
N SER A 360 -25.51 -27.85 -15.84
CA SER A 360 -25.93 -27.47 -14.48
C SER A 360 -24.72 -27.09 -13.60
N PHE A 361 -23.61 -27.81 -13.72
CA PHE A 361 -22.37 -27.47 -13.01
C PHE A 361 -21.75 -26.16 -13.51
N ASN A 362 -21.73 -25.92 -14.82
CA ASN A 362 -21.20 -24.68 -15.40
C ASN A 362 -22.05 -23.44 -15.07
N ASP A 363 -23.31 -23.62 -14.69
CA ASP A 363 -24.19 -22.55 -14.22
C ASP A 363 -23.96 -22.15 -12.74
N THR A 364 -23.03 -22.82 -12.02
CA THR A 364 -22.69 -22.48 -10.62
C THR A 364 -22.40 -20.98 -10.40
N PRO A 365 -21.58 -20.29 -11.22
CA PRO A 365 -21.34 -18.86 -11.05
C PRO A 365 -22.60 -17.99 -11.18
N LYS A 366 -23.55 -18.42 -12.02
CA LYS A 366 -24.84 -17.74 -12.21
C LYS A 366 -25.75 -17.97 -11.01
N LEU A 367 -25.84 -19.20 -10.52
CA LEU A 367 -26.59 -19.56 -9.30
C LEU A 367 -26.09 -18.75 -8.09
N VAL A 368 -24.77 -18.66 -7.92
CA VAL A 368 -24.16 -17.86 -6.84
C VAL A 368 -24.53 -16.39 -6.98
N LYS A 369 -24.51 -15.82 -8.18
CA LYS A 369 -24.92 -14.43 -8.43
C LYS A 369 -26.40 -14.19 -8.11
N GLU A 370 -27.27 -15.13 -8.43
CA GLU A 370 -28.71 -15.03 -8.17
C GLU A 370 -29.03 -15.15 -6.66
N GLN A 371 -28.46 -16.16 -5.98
CA GLN A 371 -28.66 -16.37 -4.54
C GLN A 371 -28.05 -15.24 -3.69
N THR A 372 -26.95 -14.62 -4.13
CA THR A 372 -26.30 -13.51 -3.40
C THR A 372 -26.89 -12.13 -3.74
N LYS A 373 -27.85 -12.01 -4.65
CA LYS A 373 -28.40 -10.73 -5.13
C LYS A 373 -28.91 -9.82 -3.99
N ASN A 374 -29.69 -10.37 -3.06
CA ASN A 374 -30.25 -9.60 -1.93
C ASN A 374 -29.15 -9.14 -0.96
N ILE A 375 -28.14 -9.99 -0.75
CA ILE A 375 -27.01 -9.70 0.14
C ILE A 375 -26.13 -8.62 -0.46
N VAL A 376 -25.78 -8.75 -1.75
CA VAL A 376 -25.08 -7.73 -2.51
C VAL A 376 -25.83 -6.40 -2.42
N SER A 377 -27.16 -6.40 -2.62
CA SER A 377 -27.96 -5.19 -2.46
C SER A 377 -27.89 -4.61 -1.04
N GLY A 378 -27.88 -5.44 0.00
CA GLY A 378 -27.70 -5.01 1.39
C GLY A 378 -26.34 -4.34 1.64
N VAL A 379 -25.26 -4.94 1.12
CA VAL A 379 -23.90 -4.37 1.22
C VAL A 379 -23.81 -3.05 0.44
N LYS A 380 -24.42 -2.96 -0.75
CA LYS A 380 -24.49 -1.71 -1.54
C LYS A 380 -25.14 -0.58 -0.75
N ASN A 381 -26.31 -0.84 -0.16
CA ASN A 381 -27.03 0.13 0.67
C ASN A 381 -26.21 0.57 1.90
N MET A 382 -25.48 -0.35 2.52
CA MET A 382 -24.59 -0.04 3.65
C MET A 382 -23.44 0.89 3.21
N LEU A 383 -22.80 0.60 2.07
CA LEU A 383 -21.75 1.46 1.50
C LEU A 383 -22.27 2.84 1.10
N ASP A 384 -23.52 2.94 0.64
CA ASP A 384 -24.21 4.21 0.38
C ASP A 384 -24.43 4.99 1.67
N LYS A 385 -24.92 4.33 2.73
CA LYS A 385 -25.13 4.94 4.04
C LYS A 385 -23.84 5.47 4.65
N ILE A 386 -22.77 4.67 4.62
CA ILE A 386 -21.44 5.08 5.09
C ILE A 386 -20.94 6.30 4.29
N GLY A 387 -21.11 6.30 2.96
CA GLY A 387 -20.74 7.44 2.12
C GLY A 387 -21.52 8.72 2.46
N ALA A 388 -22.82 8.59 2.71
CA ALA A 388 -23.66 9.70 3.11
C ALA A 388 -23.28 10.24 4.51
N GLU A 389 -22.92 9.37 5.45
CA GLU A 389 -22.42 9.77 6.78
C GLU A 389 -21.07 10.50 6.67
N ILE A 390 -20.13 10.01 5.86
CA ILE A 390 -18.83 10.67 5.62
C ILE A 390 -19.02 12.05 4.99
N ILE A 391 -19.85 12.18 3.94
CA ILE A 391 -20.12 13.46 3.27
C ILE A 391 -20.89 14.41 4.20
N GLY A 392 -21.87 13.92 4.94
CA GLY A 392 -22.62 14.69 5.92
C GLY A 392 -21.71 15.22 7.03
N PHE A 393 -20.75 14.41 7.47
CA PHE A 393 -19.76 14.79 8.47
C PHE A 393 -18.78 15.84 7.94
N ALA A 394 -18.27 15.66 6.71
CA ALA A 394 -17.40 16.63 6.04
C ALA A 394 -18.04 18.02 5.93
N LYS A 395 -19.38 18.08 5.81
CA LYS A 395 -20.17 19.32 5.82
C LYS A 395 -20.48 19.86 7.22
N MET A 396 -20.44 19.01 8.24
CA MET A 396 -20.62 19.41 9.64
C MET A 396 -19.34 20.03 10.23
N PHE A 397 -18.20 19.91 9.54
CA PHE A 397 -16.97 20.58 9.90
C PHE A 397 -17.21 22.10 10.03
N PRO A 398 -17.14 22.68 11.25
CA PRO A 398 -17.23 24.13 11.42
C PRO A 398 -15.98 24.85 10.90
N VAL A 399 -15.08 24.12 10.24
CA VAL A 399 -13.80 24.58 9.73
C VAL A 399 -13.98 25.60 8.64
N GLU A 400 -15.02 25.55 7.81
CA GLU A 400 -15.29 26.66 6.87
C GLU A 400 -15.55 27.97 7.62
N ALA A 401 -16.49 27.99 8.57
CA ALA A 401 -16.81 29.20 9.35
C ALA A 401 -15.61 29.67 10.19
N SER A 402 -14.86 28.72 10.76
CA SER A 402 -13.66 28.96 11.56
C SER A 402 -12.50 29.52 10.72
N LEU A 403 -12.28 28.97 9.53
CA LEU A 403 -11.26 29.43 8.58
C LEU A 403 -11.66 30.76 7.93
N VAL A 404 -12.96 31.02 7.75
CA VAL A 404 -13.45 32.35 7.34
C VAL A 404 -13.13 33.39 8.41
N ASN A 405 -13.43 33.11 9.69
CA ASN A 405 -13.06 34.00 10.79
C ASN A 405 -11.53 34.20 10.88
N PHE A 406 -10.76 33.13 10.70
CA PHE A 406 -9.30 33.20 10.64
C PHE A 406 -8.81 34.04 9.46
N THR A 407 -9.40 33.88 8.27
CA THR A 407 -9.04 34.66 7.07
C THR A 407 -9.40 36.14 7.21
N ILE A 408 -10.53 36.44 7.88
CA ILE A 408 -10.91 37.80 8.27
C ILE A 408 -9.87 38.37 9.24
N PHE A 409 -9.48 37.62 10.27
CA PHE A 409 -8.43 38.02 11.22
C PHE A 409 -7.10 38.30 10.52
N LEU A 410 -6.64 37.41 9.63
CA LEU A 410 -5.43 37.63 8.84
C LEU A 410 -5.54 38.86 7.94
N THR A 411 -6.73 39.12 7.38
CA THR A 411 -6.98 40.30 6.55
C THR A 411 -6.98 41.58 7.36
N GLN A 412 -7.56 41.56 8.56
CA GLN A 412 -7.54 42.70 9.46
C GLN A 412 -6.11 42.97 9.95
N GLY A 413 -5.40 41.94 10.43
CA GLY A 413 -4.00 42.06 10.84
C GLY A 413 -3.10 42.56 9.71
N GLN A 414 -3.32 42.12 8.46
CA GLN A 414 -2.60 42.66 7.31
C GLN A 414 -2.87 44.16 7.12
N LYS A 415 -4.13 44.60 7.18
CA LYS A 415 -4.49 46.02 7.04
C LYS A 415 -3.89 46.86 8.17
N ASP A 416 -3.92 46.34 9.39
CA ASP A 416 -3.35 47.02 10.55
C ASP A 416 -1.84 47.19 10.37
N ILE A 417 -1.11 46.14 9.95
CA ILE A 417 0.32 46.22 9.63
C ILE A 417 0.59 47.20 8.47
N GLU A 418 -0.20 47.13 7.40
CA GLU A 418 -0.08 48.03 6.25
C GLU A 418 -0.27 49.51 6.63
N SER A 419 -1.11 49.79 7.63
CA SER A 419 -1.32 51.16 8.13
C SER A 419 -0.07 51.76 8.79
N TYR A 420 0.84 50.92 9.32
CA TYR A 420 2.11 51.35 9.93
C TYR A 420 3.24 51.54 8.91
N TYR A 421 3.14 50.99 7.70
CA TYR A 421 4.17 51.13 6.66
C TYR A 421 4.62 52.58 6.37
N PRO A 422 3.72 53.57 6.21
CA PRO A 422 4.16 54.95 5.99
C PRO A 422 4.91 55.53 7.20
N GLN A 423 4.55 55.14 8.43
CA GLN A 423 5.25 55.59 9.64
C GLN A 423 6.64 54.95 9.73
N ILE A 424 6.76 53.66 9.39
CA ILE A 424 8.04 52.95 9.31
C ILE A 424 8.94 53.58 8.24
N ASP A 425 8.39 53.96 7.08
CA ASP A 425 9.17 54.61 6.01
C ASP A 425 9.68 55.99 6.46
N GLN A 426 8.86 56.77 7.17
CA GLN A 426 9.29 58.04 7.76
C GLN A 426 10.37 57.83 8.82
N MET A 427 10.20 56.85 9.72
CA MET A 427 11.19 56.52 10.74
C MET A 427 12.50 56.03 10.12
N ASP A 428 12.47 55.20 9.08
CA ASP A 428 13.69 54.76 8.38
C ASP A 428 14.40 55.94 7.72
N PHE A 429 13.65 56.88 7.12
CA PHE A 429 14.22 58.09 6.54
C PHE A 429 14.95 58.95 7.60
N TYR A 430 14.30 59.22 8.75
CA TYR A 430 14.92 59.99 9.84
C TYR A 430 16.11 59.24 10.46
N ARG A 431 15.98 57.93 10.67
CA ARG A 431 17.07 57.06 11.15
C ARG A 431 18.26 57.12 10.22
N TRP A 432 18.03 56.96 8.91
CA TRP A 432 19.08 56.95 7.90
C TRP A 432 19.81 58.29 7.85
N ILE A 433 19.09 59.41 7.82
CA ILE A 433 19.67 60.76 7.86
C ILE A 433 20.43 60.99 9.17
N GLY A 434 19.86 60.61 10.30
CA GLY A 434 20.50 60.74 11.62
C GLY A 434 21.84 60.02 11.68
N CYS A 435 21.90 58.77 11.21
CA CYS A 435 23.14 58.02 11.12
C CYS A 435 24.16 58.68 10.17
N VAL A 436 23.72 59.17 9.00
CA VAL A 436 24.61 59.87 8.07
C VAL A 436 25.17 61.15 8.70
N ALA A 437 24.34 61.95 9.36
CA ALA A 437 24.77 63.17 10.04
C ALA A 437 25.83 62.88 11.13
N VAL A 438 25.62 61.84 11.93
CA VAL A 438 26.58 61.37 12.94
C VAL A 438 27.88 60.94 12.28
N LEU A 439 27.84 60.15 11.19
CA LEU A 439 29.04 59.74 10.47
C LEU A 439 29.79 60.91 9.84
N CYS A 440 29.10 61.94 9.35
CA CYS A 440 29.73 63.16 8.84
C CYS A 440 30.59 63.87 9.89
N THR A 441 30.19 63.85 11.18
CA THR A 441 31.03 64.42 12.25
C THR A 441 32.36 63.67 12.42
N VAL A 442 32.33 62.34 12.30
CA VAL A 442 33.53 61.49 12.36
C VAL A 442 34.41 61.71 11.13
N VAL A 443 33.81 61.78 9.95
CA VAL A 443 34.52 62.07 8.69
C VAL A 443 35.19 63.44 8.75
N LEU A 444 34.55 64.45 9.35
CA LEU A 444 35.13 65.78 9.52
C LEU A 444 36.43 65.73 10.36
N VAL A 445 36.43 64.98 11.46
CA VAL A 445 37.63 64.77 12.29
C VAL A 445 38.74 64.09 11.49
N VAL A 446 38.40 63.04 10.74
CA VAL A 446 39.36 62.33 9.88
C VAL A 446 39.90 63.24 8.77
N ALA A 447 39.05 64.07 8.17
CA ALA A 447 39.44 65.03 7.15
C ALA A 447 40.46 66.03 7.70
N PHE A 448 40.24 66.57 8.91
CA PHE A 448 41.23 67.42 9.59
C PHE A 448 42.53 66.70 9.90
N ASN A 449 42.48 65.43 10.30
CA ASN A 449 43.68 64.63 10.53
C ASN A 449 44.46 64.38 9.25
N ILE A 450 43.81 63.99 8.15
CA ILE A 450 44.47 63.73 6.86
C ILE A 450 45.01 65.02 6.26
N LEU A 451 44.21 66.08 6.19
CA LEU A 451 44.66 67.38 5.66
C LEU A 451 45.77 67.95 6.53
N GLY A 452 45.66 67.84 7.85
CA GLY A 452 46.70 68.24 8.79
C GLY A 452 48.01 67.47 8.60
N LEU A 453 47.92 66.16 8.37
CA LEU A 453 49.07 65.32 8.03
C LEU A 453 49.68 65.71 6.67
N LEU A 454 48.87 65.85 5.62
CA LEU A 454 49.34 66.22 4.27
C LEU A 454 50.01 67.59 4.25
N CYS A 455 49.37 68.61 4.83
CA CYS A 455 49.95 69.95 4.96
C CYS A 455 51.19 69.94 5.87
N GLY A 456 51.19 69.12 6.92
CA GLY A 456 52.30 68.96 7.85
C GLY A 456 53.51 68.22 7.27
N THR A 457 53.32 67.29 6.33
CA THR A 457 54.39 66.56 5.64
C THR A 457 54.89 67.32 4.41
N CYS A 458 54.00 67.89 3.59
CA CYS A 458 54.37 68.63 2.38
C CYS A 458 54.95 70.01 2.71
N GLY A 459 54.52 70.65 3.80
CA GLY A 459 55.07 71.92 4.27
C GLY A 459 56.30 71.78 5.17
N TYR A 460 56.83 70.57 5.36
CA TYR A 460 57.95 70.35 6.27
C TYR A 460 59.27 70.79 5.66
N ASP A 461 59.87 71.82 6.27
CA ASP A 461 61.23 72.25 5.98
C ASP A 461 62.17 71.82 7.12
N LYS A 462 63.28 71.16 6.77
CA LYS A 462 64.31 70.71 7.71
C LYS A 462 65.21 71.85 8.22
N GLN A 463 65.27 72.97 7.50
CA GLN A 463 66.14 74.11 7.81
C GLN A 463 65.40 75.25 8.54
N ALA A 464 64.06 75.23 8.55
CA ALA A 464 63.25 76.24 9.22
C ALA A 464 63.14 75.99 10.74
N THR A 465 63.39 77.03 11.53
CA THR A 465 63.10 77.03 12.98
C THR A 465 61.59 77.05 13.25
N PRO A 466 61.10 76.62 14.43
CA PRO A 466 59.67 76.60 14.75
C PRO A 466 58.94 77.96 14.56
N THR A 467 59.67 79.07 14.69
CA THR A 467 59.17 80.45 14.52
C THR A 467 59.19 80.94 13.07
N THR A 468 59.85 80.24 12.14
CA THR A 468 59.99 80.61 10.72
C THR A 468 59.32 79.60 9.77
N ARG A 469 58.33 78.84 10.26
CA ARG A 469 57.63 77.83 9.45
C ARG A 469 56.84 78.45 8.31
N GLY A 470 56.82 77.76 7.17
CA GLY A 470 55.97 78.12 6.04
C GLY A 470 54.47 78.05 6.37
N CYS A 471 53.68 78.86 5.68
CA CYS A 471 52.21 78.95 5.85
C CYS A 471 51.53 77.57 5.82
N LEU A 472 51.95 76.68 4.92
CA LEU A 472 51.41 75.32 4.79
C LEU A 472 51.62 74.45 6.04
N SER A 473 52.80 74.54 6.68
CA SER A 473 53.11 73.78 7.89
C SER A 473 52.32 74.30 9.10
N ASN A 474 52.16 75.63 9.21
CA ASN A 474 51.34 76.24 10.27
C ASN A 474 49.86 75.85 10.14
N THR A 475 49.32 75.88 8.92
CA THR A 475 47.97 75.41 8.62
C THR A 475 47.79 73.93 8.97
N GLY A 476 48.78 73.08 8.68
CA GLY A 476 48.74 71.66 9.08
C GLY A 476 48.62 71.47 10.59
N GLY A 477 49.38 72.23 11.39
CA GLY A 477 49.28 72.22 12.85
C GLY A 477 47.91 72.68 13.37
N ASN A 478 47.35 73.74 12.78
CA ASN A 478 46.01 74.23 13.13
C ASN A 478 44.91 73.22 12.80
N LEU A 479 45.01 72.52 11.66
CA LEU A 479 44.06 71.47 11.27
C LEU A 479 44.13 70.27 12.22
N LEU A 480 45.33 69.82 12.61
CA LEU A 480 45.47 68.75 13.59
C LEU A 480 44.89 69.14 14.96
N MET A 481 45.14 70.38 15.41
CA MET A 481 44.54 70.89 16.64
C MET A 481 43.02 71.02 16.55
N ALA A 482 42.48 71.41 15.40
CA ALA A 482 41.04 71.42 15.16
C ALA A 482 40.45 69.99 15.24
N GLY A 483 41.11 69.00 14.64
CA GLY A 483 40.72 67.59 14.72
C GLY A 483 40.65 67.07 16.17
N VAL A 484 41.64 67.42 17.00
CA VAL A 484 41.64 67.11 18.44
C VAL A 484 40.49 67.82 19.16
N GLY A 485 40.27 69.10 18.88
CA GLY A 485 39.17 69.87 19.47
C GLY A 485 37.79 69.26 19.18
N PHE A 486 37.51 68.98 17.91
CA PHE A 486 36.26 68.32 17.51
C PHE A 486 36.13 66.90 18.07
N SER A 487 37.24 66.18 18.24
CA SER A 487 37.23 64.86 18.89
C SER A 487 36.77 64.96 20.35
N PHE A 488 37.29 65.89 21.14
CA PHE A 488 36.84 66.07 22.52
C PHE A 488 35.37 66.54 22.62
N ILE A 489 34.92 67.35 21.65
CA ILE A 489 33.53 67.85 21.62
C ILE A 489 32.54 66.72 21.33
N PHE A 490 32.83 65.84 20.36
CA PHE A 490 31.87 64.85 19.87
C PHE A 490 32.08 63.43 20.39
N ALA A 491 33.29 63.04 20.85
CA ALA A 491 33.58 61.65 21.21
C ALA A 491 32.71 61.12 22.35
N TRP A 492 32.44 61.93 23.38
CA TRP A 492 31.58 61.51 24.49
C TRP A 492 30.12 61.30 24.02
N ALA A 493 29.62 62.17 23.13
CA ALA A 493 28.29 62.05 22.56
C ALA A 493 28.16 60.81 21.67
N LEU A 494 29.17 60.57 20.82
CA LEU A 494 29.25 59.37 19.99
C LEU A 494 29.30 58.09 20.83
N MET A 495 30.10 58.08 21.89
CA MET A 495 30.17 56.93 22.80
C MET A 495 28.85 56.70 23.54
N GLY A 496 28.13 57.76 23.91
CA GLY A 496 26.79 57.67 24.50
C GLY A 496 25.79 57.00 23.55
N ILE A 497 25.80 57.40 22.26
CA ILE A 497 24.96 56.78 21.22
C ILE A 497 25.33 55.30 21.06
N VAL A 498 26.62 54.99 20.88
CA VAL A 498 27.09 53.61 20.67
C VAL A 498 26.77 52.72 21.87
N THR A 499 27.00 53.20 23.09
CA THR A 499 26.71 52.43 24.32
C THR A 499 25.23 52.15 24.47
N THR A 500 24.37 53.16 24.23
CA THR A 500 22.91 52.99 24.31
C THR A 500 22.41 52.00 23.27
N LEU A 501 22.85 52.16 22.01
CA LEU A 501 22.49 51.25 20.94
C LEU A 501 23.00 49.83 21.23
N PHE A 502 24.22 49.67 21.73
CA PHE A 502 24.80 48.37 22.03
C PHE A 502 24.03 47.63 23.14
N VAL A 503 23.75 48.31 24.27
CA VAL A 503 23.02 47.70 25.39
C VAL A 503 21.61 47.31 24.96
N VAL A 504 20.89 48.20 24.26
CA VAL A 504 19.51 47.95 23.82
C VAL A 504 19.48 46.89 22.72
N SER A 505 20.21 47.08 21.62
CA SER A 505 20.16 46.17 20.46
C SER A 505 20.80 44.81 20.73
N GLY A 506 21.86 44.75 21.55
CA GLY A 506 22.47 43.49 21.97
C GLY A 506 21.55 42.66 22.86
N ASN A 507 20.80 43.31 23.75
CA ASN A 507 19.74 42.66 24.52
C ASN A 507 18.62 42.15 23.62
N VAL A 508 18.15 42.95 22.67
CA VAL A 508 17.14 42.51 21.69
C VAL A 508 17.61 41.28 20.91
N GLU A 509 18.87 41.26 20.47
CA GLU A 509 19.44 40.12 19.77
C GLU A 509 19.44 38.85 20.63
N LYS A 510 19.91 38.95 21.89
CA LYS A 510 20.05 37.81 22.81
C LYS A 510 18.73 37.33 23.43
N LEU A 511 17.80 38.24 23.71
CA LEU A 511 16.54 37.93 24.38
C LEU A 511 15.40 37.63 23.41
N ILE A 512 15.46 38.12 22.16
CA ILE A 512 14.35 38.02 21.20
C ILE A 512 14.80 37.32 19.91
N CYS A 513 15.81 37.83 19.21
CA CYS A 513 16.19 37.31 17.88
C CYS A 513 16.77 35.89 17.93
N GLU A 514 17.72 35.62 18.83
CA GLU A 514 18.37 34.32 18.94
C GLU A 514 17.38 33.22 19.40
N PRO A 515 16.52 33.43 20.42
CA PRO A 515 15.47 32.47 20.76
C PRO A 515 14.47 32.22 19.62
N LEU A 516 14.16 33.24 18.82
CA LEU A 516 13.31 33.14 17.62
C LEU A 516 13.94 32.25 16.55
N ALA A 517 15.26 32.31 16.38
CA ALA A 517 15.99 31.46 15.42
C ALA A 517 16.24 30.03 15.94
N ASN A 518 16.60 29.88 17.22
CA ASN A 518 17.07 28.61 17.81
C ASN A 518 15.97 27.75 18.45
N ARG A 519 14.69 27.99 18.13
CA ARG A 519 13.51 27.24 18.65
C ARG A 519 13.28 27.37 20.16
N GLN A 520 14.06 28.18 20.88
CA GLN A 520 13.85 28.43 22.32
C GLN A 520 12.66 29.37 22.56
N LEU A 521 12.15 30.00 21.50
CA LEU A 521 10.89 30.73 21.49
C LEU A 521 9.72 29.91 22.02
N PHE A 522 9.72 28.57 21.99
CA PHE A 522 8.65 27.77 22.60
C PHE A 522 8.38 28.16 24.06
N GLN A 523 9.42 28.55 24.81
CA GLN A 523 9.24 29.00 26.20
C GLN A 523 8.65 30.40 26.29
N VAL A 524 8.94 31.29 25.32
CA VAL A 524 8.41 32.66 25.27
C VAL A 524 6.99 32.69 24.67
N LEU A 525 6.71 31.85 23.68
CA LEU A 525 5.41 31.71 23.04
C LEU A 525 4.41 31.00 23.99
N ASN A 526 4.87 30.03 24.79
CA ASN A 526 4.09 29.48 25.91
C ASN A 526 3.66 30.56 26.93
N ILE A 527 4.37 31.70 27.03
CA ILE A 527 3.97 32.84 27.89
C ILE A 527 2.80 33.61 27.24
N ILE A 528 2.78 33.73 25.91
CA ILE A 528 1.64 34.29 25.16
C ILE A 528 0.43 33.35 25.25
N ASP A 529 0.67 32.04 25.31
CA ASP A 529 -0.36 31.01 25.52
C ASP A 529 -0.74 30.82 27.00
N THR A 530 -0.19 31.63 27.93
CA THR A 530 -0.57 31.57 29.35
C THR A 530 -2.01 32.07 29.51
N PRO A 531 -2.86 31.32 30.24
CA PRO A 531 -4.27 31.62 30.27
C PRO A 531 -4.55 33.02 30.81
N TYR A 532 -5.44 33.75 30.14
CA TYR A 532 -5.85 35.13 30.46
C TYR A 532 -4.79 36.24 30.26
N LEU A 533 -3.59 35.93 29.77
CA LEU A 533 -2.48 36.89 29.70
C LEU A 533 -2.59 37.85 28.50
N VAL A 534 -3.09 37.36 27.36
CA VAL A 534 -3.31 38.16 26.14
C VAL A 534 -4.67 38.87 26.15
N HIS A 535 -5.68 38.25 26.76
CA HIS A 535 -7.02 38.83 26.84
C HIS A 535 -7.69 38.44 28.17
N PRO A 536 -8.12 39.41 29.01
CA PRO A 536 -8.69 39.11 30.33
C PRO A 536 -10.01 38.32 30.31
N ALA A 537 -10.67 38.21 29.15
CA ALA A 537 -11.97 37.56 29.01
C ALA A 537 -11.91 36.15 28.40
N LYS A 538 -10.75 35.72 27.86
CA LYS A 538 -10.61 34.42 27.20
C LYS A 538 -9.47 33.61 27.82
N LYS A 539 -9.75 32.36 28.19
CA LYS A 539 -8.74 31.47 28.78
C LYS A 539 -7.62 31.21 27.77
N ASN A 540 -7.94 30.65 26.61
CA ASN A 540 -6.99 30.38 25.52
C ASN A 540 -7.40 31.17 24.26
N PHE A 541 -6.58 32.16 23.86
CA PHE A 541 -6.91 33.12 22.78
C PHE A 541 -7.10 32.43 21.41
N LEU A 542 -6.15 31.58 21.01
CA LEU A 542 -6.13 30.94 19.71
C LEU A 542 -7.32 29.99 19.49
N PRO A 543 -7.62 29.00 20.36
CA PRO A 543 -8.78 28.14 20.20
C PRO A 543 -10.11 28.88 20.44
N GLY A 544 -10.13 29.92 21.27
CA GLY A 544 -11.29 30.79 21.42
C GLY A 544 -11.59 31.66 20.20
N MET A 545 -10.63 31.83 19.28
CA MET A 545 -10.81 32.51 18.00
C MET A 545 -11.09 31.52 16.87
N LEU A 546 -10.31 30.43 16.80
CA LEU A 546 -10.43 29.42 15.74
C LEU A 546 -11.70 28.60 15.92
N PHE A 547 -11.97 28.09 17.11
CA PHE A 547 -13.03 27.09 17.29
C PHE A 547 -14.20 27.55 18.16
N GLN A 548 -14.18 28.81 18.61
CA GLN A 548 -15.15 29.35 19.58
C GLN A 548 -15.25 28.50 20.86
N ASN A 549 -14.21 27.72 21.18
CA ASN A 549 -14.14 26.87 22.36
C ASN A 549 -12.83 27.13 23.10
N GLU A 550 -12.93 27.75 24.27
CA GLU A 550 -11.79 28.17 25.07
C GLU A 550 -11.19 27.05 25.93
N ASN A 551 -11.84 25.88 25.97
CA ASN A 551 -11.43 24.73 26.78
C ASN A 551 -10.42 23.81 26.08
N ILE A 552 -10.07 24.08 24.83
CA ILE A 552 -9.04 23.31 24.11
C ILE A 552 -7.67 23.87 24.48
N ASP A 553 -6.75 22.99 24.87
CA ASP A 553 -5.37 23.34 25.23
C ASP A 553 -4.48 23.44 23.97
N LEU A 554 -4.93 24.24 22.98
CA LEU A 554 -4.14 24.55 21.80
C LEU A 554 -3.27 25.78 22.06
N THR A 555 -1.95 25.58 21.99
CA THR A 555 -0.94 26.64 22.15
C THR A 555 -0.38 27.07 20.78
N LEU A 556 -0.10 28.36 20.58
CA LEU A 556 0.68 28.85 19.43
C LEU A 556 2.05 28.14 19.38
N GLY A 557 2.64 27.86 20.55
CA GLY A 557 3.87 27.08 20.69
C GLY A 557 3.79 25.69 20.06
N SER A 558 2.77 24.90 20.40
CA SER A 558 2.56 23.55 19.84
C SER A 558 2.25 23.60 18.35
N MET A 559 1.35 24.50 17.93
CA MET A 559 0.99 24.64 16.51
C MET A 559 2.23 24.98 15.67
N TYR A 560 3.05 25.94 16.11
CA TYR A 560 4.27 26.30 15.39
C TYR A 560 5.27 25.14 15.32
N ARG A 561 5.44 24.39 16.43
CA ARG A 561 6.31 23.20 16.46
C ARG A 561 5.85 22.16 15.46
N ASP A 562 4.57 21.83 15.49
CA ASP A 562 4.02 20.76 14.69
C ASP A 562 4.05 21.12 13.20
N CYS A 563 3.73 22.38 12.85
CA CYS A 563 3.91 22.88 11.49
C CYS A 563 5.39 22.85 11.04
N PHE A 564 6.33 23.19 11.91
CA PHE A 564 7.76 23.15 11.62
C PHE A 564 8.26 21.71 11.40
N GLU A 565 7.72 20.74 12.16
CA GLU A 565 7.99 19.31 12.00
C GLU A 565 7.24 18.68 10.80
N ASN A 566 6.61 19.52 9.97
CA ASN A 566 5.85 19.12 8.78
C ASN A 566 4.66 18.21 9.10
N ASN A 567 4.10 18.34 10.31
CA ASN A 567 2.84 17.69 10.65
C ASN A 567 1.69 18.39 9.93
N GLY A 568 0.69 17.61 9.51
CA GLY A 568 -0.50 18.13 8.86
C GLY A 568 -1.32 19.01 9.80
N LEU A 569 -2.12 19.92 9.22
CA LEU A 569 -2.93 20.87 9.99
C LEU A 569 -3.86 20.20 11.00
N TYR A 570 -4.40 19.04 10.65
CA TYR A 570 -5.23 18.23 11.54
C TYR A 570 -4.55 17.95 12.87
N HIS A 571 -3.25 17.65 12.84
CA HIS A 571 -2.46 17.40 14.04
C HIS A 571 -2.01 18.70 14.72
N ALA A 572 -1.49 19.66 13.95
CA ALA A 572 -0.97 20.93 14.48
C ALA A 572 -2.04 21.79 15.18
N LEU A 573 -3.30 21.73 14.72
CA LEU A 573 -4.44 22.39 15.34
C LEU A 573 -5.15 21.53 16.40
N GLN A 574 -4.64 20.31 16.65
CA GLN A 574 -5.27 19.32 17.53
C GLN A 574 -6.76 19.11 17.18
N LEU A 575 -7.08 19.08 15.88
CA LEU A 575 -8.44 18.90 15.41
C LEU A 575 -9.02 17.55 15.85
N GLU A 576 -8.19 16.60 16.28
CA GLU A 576 -8.57 15.35 16.94
C GLU A 576 -9.42 15.51 18.21
N THR A 577 -9.26 16.61 18.96
CA THR A 577 -10.04 16.86 20.19
C THR A 577 -11.48 17.28 19.88
N MET A 578 -11.72 17.85 18.71
CA MET A 578 -13.05 18.20 18.21
C MET A 578 -13.63 17.14 17.28
N PHE A 579 -12.76 16.57 16.45
CA PHE A 579 -13.09 15.59 15.45
C PHE A 579 -12.10 14.45 15.50
N ASN A 580 -12.48 13.36 16.17
CA ASN A 580 -11.67 12.16 16.18
C ASN A 580 -11.97 11.31 14.94
N ILE A 581 -11.11 11.34 13.91
CA ILE A 581 -11.26 10.50 12.71
C ILE A 581 -11.29 9.01 13.10
N ASN A 582 -10.57 8.61 14.15
CA ASN A 582 -10.49 7.21 14.58
C ASN A 582 -11.80 6.68 15.13
N SER A 583 -12.73 7.51 15.63
CA SER A 583 -14.04 7.01 16.07
C SER A 583 -14.87 6.47 14.91
N PHE A 584 -14.68 7.02 13.70
CA PHE A 584 -15.37 6.61 12.48
C PHE A 584 -14.62 5.51 11.72
N LEU A 585 -13.30 5.52 11.77
CA LEU A 585 -12.48 4.40 11.25
C LEU A 585 -12.53 3.17 12.15
N ASN A 586 -13.10 3.27 13.35
CA ASN A 586 -13.21 2.14 14.26
C ASN A 586 -14.16 1.09 13.67
N ARG A 587 -13.56 0.00 13.16
CA ARG A 587 -14.23 -1.17 12.59
C ARG A 587 -15.38 -1.69 13.45
N SER A 588 -15.37 -1.50 14.78
CA SER A 588 -16.44 -1.98 15.66
C SER A 588 -17.81 -1.36 15.40
N VAL A 589 -17.89 -0.15 14.83
CA VAL A 589 -19.17 0.54 14.56
C VAL A 589 -19.88 -0.09 13.36
N TYR A 590 -19.13 -0.37 12.29
CA TYR A 590 -19.69 -0.92 11.05
C TYR A 590 -19.64 -2.45 10.96
N ASN A 591 -18.79 -3.11 11.76
CA ASN A 591 -18.66 -4.58 11.74
C ASN A 591 -19.92 -5.32 12.18
N LYS A 592 -20.76 -4.76 13.06
CA LYS A 592 -21.98 -5.48 13.49
C LYS A 592 -22.99 -5.59 12.36
N ASP A 593 -23.26 -4.49 11.69
CA ASP A 593 -24.17 -4.45 10.55
C ASP A 593 -23.60 -5.26 9.37
N LEU A 594 -22.29 -5.15 9.13
CA LEU A 594 -21.60 -5.89 8.09
C LEU A 594 -21.55 -7.41 8.38
N ALA A 595 -21.29 -7.81 9.63
CA ALA A 595 -21.31 -9.22 10.04
C ALA A 595 -22.71 -9.83 9.92
N ASN A 596 -23.77 -9.10 10.31
CA ASN A 596 -25.15 -9.56 10.13
C ASN A 596 -25.48 -9.81 8.65
N VAL A 597 -25.01 -8.94 7.74
CA VAL A 597 -25.21 -9.11 6.30
C VAL A 597 -24.40 -10.31 5.77
N PHE A 598 -23.16 -10.53 6.25
CA PHE A 598 -22.35 -11.67 5.82
C PHE A 598 -22.75 -13.02 6.44
N GLU A 599 -23.25 -13.06 7.68
CA GLU A 599 -23.79 -14.28 8.30
C GLU A 599 -25.01 -14.84 7.54
N SER A 600 -25.72 -13.99 6.80
CA SER A 600 -26.81 -14.40 5.92
C SER A 600 -26.34 -15.09 4.62
N VAL A 601 -25.03 -15.11 4.32
CA VAL A 601 -24.48 -15.78 3.14
C VAL A 601 -24.46 -17.29 3.35
N LYS A 602 -25.54 -17.95 2.94
CA LYS A 602 -25.59 -19.40 2.77
C LYS A 602 -25.94 -19.71 1.32
N ILE A 603 -24.93 -20.08 0.55
CA ILE A 603 -25.11 -20.51 -0.84
C ILE A 603 -25.56 -21.97 -0.81
N ASP A 604 -26.75 -22.24 -1.32
CA ASP A 604 -27.26 -23.59 -1.43
C ASP A 604 -26.91 -24.16 -2.80
N LEU A 605 -26.04 -25.17 -2.83
CA LEU A 605 -25.61 -25.85 -4.05
C LEU A 605 -26.50 -27.06 -4.37
N ARG A 606 -27.54 -27.35 -3.57
CA ARG A 606 -28.45 -28.48 -3.78
C ARG A 606 -29.24 -28.39 -5.09
N ASP A 607 -29.43 -27.18 -5.61
CA ASP A 607 -30.09 -26.95 -6.90
C ASP A 607 -29.24 -27.42 -8.10
N ILE A 608 -27.94 -27.70 -7.87
CA ILE A 608 -27.06 -28.27 -8.91
C ILE A 608 -27.33 -29.76 -9.01
N THR A 609 -28.01 -30.15 -10.09
CA THR A 609 -28.38 -31.55 -10.34
C THR A 609 -27.34 -32.19 -11.26
N LEU A 610 -26.38 -32.91 -10.68
CA LEU A 610 -25.29 -33.55 -11.45
C LEU A 610 -25.76 -34.81 -12.22
N LEU A 611 -26.71 -35.55 -11.66
CA LEU A 611 -27.31 -36.73 -12.29
C LEU A 611 -28.81 -36.74 -11.95
N GLU A 612 -29.67 -36.64 -12.96
CA GLU A 612 -31.11 -36.75 -12.79
C GLU A 612 -31.50 -38.15 -12.27
N GLN A 613 -32.59 -38.24 -11.50
CA GLN A 613 -33.08 -39.50 -10.93
C GLN A 613 -33.25 -40.61 -11.98
N ALA A 614 -33.73 -40.25 -13.18
CA ALA A 614 -33.85 -41.18 -14.30
C ALA A 614 -32.50 -41.79 -14.73
N GLY A 615 -31.41 -41.02 -14.70
CA GLY A 615 -30.06 -41.51 -15.01
C GLY A 615 -29.53 -42.44 -13.91
N ARG A 616 -29.81 -42.11 -12.64
CA ARG A 616 -29.47 -42.94 -11.48
C ARG A 616 -30.20 -44.29 -11.52
N ASP A 617 -31.50 -44.26 -11.76
CA ASP A 617 -32.33 -45.46 -11.83
C ASP A 617 -31.92 -46.32 -13.03
N ASN A 618 -31.58 -45.71 -14.16
CA ASN A 618 -31.09 -46.44 -15.33
C ASN A 618 -29.74 -47.14 -15.05
N LEU A 619 -28.80 -46.48 -14.38
CA LEU A 619 -27.53 -47.08 -13.98
C LEU A 619 -27.69 -48.21 -12.96
N LEU A 620 -28.61 -48.05 -12.00
CA LEU A 620 -28.93 -49.10 -11.02
C LEU A 620 -29.63 -50.29 -11.67
N ASN A 621 -30.56 -50.04 -12.59
CA ASN A 621 -31.24 -51.10 -13.35
C ASN A 621 -30.28 -51.82 -14.30
N PHE A 622 -29.31 -51.11 -14.88
CA PHE A 622 -28.23 -51.72 -15.65
C PHE A 622 -27.37 -52.66 -14.79
N ALA A 623 -26.91 -52.19 -13.63
CA ALA A 623 -26.12 -52.99 -12.70
C ALA A 623 -26.89 -54.23 -12.19
N ASN A 624 -28.21 -54.09 -11.99
CA ASN A 624 -29.09 -55.15 -11.50
C ASN A 624 -29.84 -55.92 -12.61
N SER A 625 -29.43 -55.76 -13.87
CA SER A 625 -30.15 -56.35 -15.03
C SER A 625 -30.11 -57.88 -15.08
N GLY A 626 -29.25 -58.53 -14.29
CA GLY A 626 -29.14 -59.99 -14.21
C GLY A 626 -28.43 -60.64 -15.42
N ILE A 627 -28.01 -59.85 -16.41
CA ILE A 627 -27.35 -60.34 -17.64
C ILE A 627 -26.05 -61.09 -17.31
N GLY A 628 -25.28 -60.61 -16.33
CA GLY A 628 -24.06 -61.28 -15.89
C GLY A 628 -24.28 -62.55 -15.07
N GLN A 629 -25.53 -62.90 -14.75
CA GLN A 629 -25.89 -64.06 -13.92
C GLN A 629 -26.51 -65.20 -14.74
N ILE A 630 -26.66 -65.04 -16.06
CA ILE A 630 -27.14 -66.09 -16.95
C ILE A 630 -26.04 -67.16 -17.07
N ASP A 631 -26.37 -68.42 -16.80
CA ASP A 631 -25.47 -69.57 -16.97
C ASP A 631 -25.35 -69.95 -18.46
N TYR A 632 -24.57 -69.16 -19.19
CA TYR A 632 -24.36 -69.35 -20.62
C TYR A 632 -23.73 -70.71 -20.95
N ASP A 633 -22.96 -71.29 -20.02
CA ASP A 633 -22.32 -72.59 -20.19
C ASP A 633 -23.35 -73.73 -20.19
N ALA A 634 -24.39 -73.65 -19.35
CA ALA A 634 -25.50 -74.60 -19.36
C ALA A 634 -26.33 -74.55 -20.66
N TYR A 635 -26.58 -73.37 -21.21
CA TYR A 635 -27.25 -73.24 -22.51
C TYR A 635 -26.39 -73.81 -23.66
N LEU A 636 -25.08 -73.55 -23.64
CA LEU A 636 -24.16 -74.06 -24.65
C LEU A 636 -24.01 -75.59 -24.57
N ALA A 637 -23.94 -76.16 -23.37
CA ALA A 637 -23.83 -77.60 -23.16
C ALA A 637 -25.01 -78.36 -23.80
N GLU A 638 -26.24 -77.84 -23.65
CA GLU A 638 -27.43 -78.52 -24.14
C GLU A 638 -27.64 -78.38 -25.65
N VAL A 639 -27.24 -77.24 -26.24
CA VAL A 639 -27.18 -77.10 -27.70
C VAL A 639 -26.12 -78.02 -28.31
N ILE A 640 -24.98 -78.19 -27.64
CA ILE A 640 -23.92 -79.10 -28.07
C ILE A 640 -24.38 -80.56 -27.96
N CYS A 641 -25.13 -80.93 -26.91
CA CYS A 641 -25.64 -82.28 -26.72
C CYS A 641 -26.57 -82.74 -27.87
N VAL A 642 -27.42 -81.84 -28.38
CA VAL A 642 -28.28 -82.11 -29.56
C VAL A 642 -27.48 -82.26 -30.85
N CYS A 643 -26.43 -81.45 -31.01
CA CYS A 643 -25.60 -81.44 -32.21
C CYS A 643 -24.72 -82.70 -32.30
N VAL A 644 -24.19 -83.19 -31.17
CA VAL A 644 -23.38 -84.42 -31.10
C VAL A 644 -24.22 -85.66 -31.40
N GLN A 645 -25.47 -85.73 -30.94
CA GLN A 645 -26.38 -86.84 -31.23
C GLN A 645 -26.76 -86.90 -32.73
N SER A 646 -27.05 -85.75 -33.33
CA SER A 646 -27.40 -85.64 -34.75
C SER A 646 -26.21 -85.92 -35.67
N LEU A 647 -25.01 -85.45 -35.32
CA LEU A 647 -23.80 -85.78 -36.08
C LEU A 647 -23.47 -87.28 -36.01
N TYR A 648 -23.65 -87.95 -34.86
CA TYR A 648 -23.40 -89.40 -34.77
C TYR A 648 -24.32 -90.23 -35.67
N GLN A 649 -25.59 -89.83 -35.81
CA GLN A 649 -26.56 -90.51 -36.68
C GLN A 649 -26.31 -90.25 -38.17
N VAL A 650 -25.85 -89.05 -38.54
CA VAL A 650 -25.48 -88.71 -39.93
C VAL A 650 -24.13 -89.34 -40.31
N LEU A 651 -23.15 -89.39 -39.40
CA LEU A 651 -21.85 -90.02 -39.65
C LEU A 651 -21.98 -91.54 -39.80
N PHE A 652 -22.89 -92.18 -39.04
CA PHE A 652 -23.14 -93.62 -39.15
C PHE A 652 -23.82 -93.99 -40.49
N LEU A 653 -24.74 -93.16 -41.00
CA LEU A 653 -25.31 -93.34 -42.35
C LEU A 653 -24.29 -93.06 -43.47
N TYR A 654 -23.43 -92.04 -43.31
CA TYR A 654 -22.39 -91.73 -44.29
C TYR A 654 -21.28 -92.80 -44.32
N CYS A 655 -20.87 -93.36 -43.18
CA CYS A 655 -19.89 -94.46 -43.11
C CYS A 655 -20.44 -95.77 -43.68
N PHE A 656 -21.74 -96.05 -43.56
CA PHE A 656 -22.37 -97.25 -44.13
C PHE A 656 -22.56 -97.15 -45.65
N MET A 657 -22.81 -95.94 -46.20
CA MET A 657 -22.88 -95.71 -47.65
C MET A 657 -21.50 -95.64 -48.33
N MET A 658 -20.44 -95.20 -47.63
CA MET A 658 -19.08 -95.12 -48.21
C MET A 658 -18.32 -96.46 -48.24
N PHE A 659 -18.78 -97.49 -47.52
CA PHE A 659 -18.10 -98.81 -47.49
C PHE A 659 -18.41 -99.72 -48.69
N PHE A 660 -19.29 -99.31 -49.61
CA PHE A 660 -19.68 -100.12 -50.79
C PHE A 660 -19.25 -99.54 -52.15
N VAL A 661 -18.63 -98.34 -52.20
CA VAL A 661 -18.27 -97.68 -53.48
C VAL A 661 -16.96 -96.90 -53.36
N ARG A 662 -15.83 -97.56 -53.06
CA ARG A 662 -14.48 -97.09 -53.44
C ARG A 662 -13.34 -98.07 -53.12
N ASP A 663 -13.39 -99.25 -53.72
CA ASP A 663 -12.15 -99.81 -54.26
C ASP A 663 -11.70 -98.92 -55.43
N CYS A 664 -10.39 -98.66 -55.53
CA CYS A 664 -9.68 -97.93 -56.58
C CYS A 664 -9.59 -96.38 -56.50
N CYS A 665 -8.32 -95.97 -56.34
CA CYS A 665 -7.65 -94.79 -56.88
C CYS A 665 -7.77 -93.41 -56.19
N SER A 666 -6.75 -93.15 -55.37
CA SER A 666 -5.78 -92.04 -55.41
C SER A 666 -5.71 -91.18 -56.68
N PHE A 667 -5.71 -89.85 -56.52
CA PHE A 667 -4.55 -88.95 -56.74
C PHE A 667 -4.98 -87.46 -56.68
N MET A 668 -4.14 -86.66 -56.02
CA MET A 668 -4.01 -85.18 -55.92
C MET A 668 -4.04 -84.44 -57.30
N PRO A 669 -3.86 -83.08 -57.44
CA PRO A 669 -3.79 -81.95 -56.48
C PRO A 669 -4.44 -80.62 -56.99
N ILE A 670 -4.10 -79.48 -56.35
CA ILE A 670 -4.06 -78.07 -56.88
C ILE A 670 -5.38 -77.28 -56.69
N GLY A 671 -5.42 -76.06 -56.11
CA GLY A 671 -4.37 -75.20 -55.56
C GLY A 671 -4.77 -73.71 -55.67
N LYS A 672 -4.26 -72.91 -54.71
CA LYS A 672 -3.92 -71.46 -54.82
C LYS A 672 -5.12 -70.48 -54.95
N ALA A 673 -5.11 -69.25 -54.39
CA ALA A 673 -3.99 -68.45 -53.88
C ALA A 673 -4.46 -67.19 -53.10
N ILE A 674 -3.69 -66.87 -52.04
CA ILE A 674 -3.02 -65.57 -51.75
C ILE A 674 -3.90 -64.38 -51.30
N LYS A 675 -4.11 -64.22 -49.99
CA LYS A 675 -3.45 -63.31 -49.02
C LYS A 675 -1.99 -62.86 -49.28
N ARG A 676 -1.73 -61.54 -49.18
CA ARG A 676 -0.63 -60.84 -48.45
C ARG A 676 -0.86 -59.32 -48.61
N GLN A 677 -0.75 -58.47 -47.59
CA GLN A 677 0.52 -58.14 -46.93
C GLN A 677 0.30 -57.60 -45.48
N HIS A 678 1.12 -58.11 -44.56
CA HIS A 678 1.43 -57.71 -43.18
C HIS A 678 2.35 -56.44 -43.15
N PRO A 679 2.83 -55.84 -42.02
CA PRO A 679 3.03 -56.42 -40.65
C PRO A 679 2.72 -55.50 -39.43
N HIS A 680 2.27 -56.09 -38.30
CA HIS A 680 2.94 -56.38 -37.02
C HIS A 680 2.78 -55.33 -35.89
N TYR A 681 2.00 -55.73 -34.88
CA TYR A 681 2.38 -55.60 -33.46
C TYR A 681 2.50 -57.02 -32.90
N SER A 682 3.61 -57.31 -32.21
CA SER A 682 3.91 -58.58 -31.51
C SER A 682 3.85 -58.34 -30.00
N ALA A 683 2.99 -59.09 -29.30
CA ALA A 683 3.34 -60.10 -28.27
C ALA A 683 3.20 -59.50 -26.86
N LEU A 684 2.68 -60.14 -25.81
CA LEU A 684 2.73 -61.51 -25.29
C LEU A 684 1.43 -61.77 -24.47
N GLU A 685 0.74 -62.89 -24.64
CA GLU A 685 0.86 -64.14 -23.85
C GLU A 685 0.27 -64.11 -22.42
N TRP A 686 -0.67 -65.04 -22.22
CA TRP A 686 -1.22 -65.55 -20.97
C TRP A 686 -0.63 -66.95 -20.75
N LEU A 687 -0.05 -67.22 -19.58
CA LEU A 687 0.09 -68.54 -18.92
C LEU A 687 0.37 -68.22 -17.43
N VAL A 688 -0.58 -68.37 -16.51
CA VAL A 688 -0.93 -69.58 -15.75
C VAL A 688 0.16 -70.05 -14.75
N SER A 689 -0.22 -69.95 -13.46
CA SER A 689 0.02 -70.92 -12.37
C SER A 689 1.24 -70.81 -11.43
N GLN A 690 0.90 -71.04 -10.15
CA GLN A 690 1.68 -71.47 -8.97
C GLN A 690 2.29 -70.36 -8.09
N SER A 691 1.69 -70.09 -6.91
CA SER A 691 1.85 -70.84 -5.65
C SER A 691 3.14 -70.46 -4.90
N ASN A 692 3.08 -69.36 -4.15
CA ASN A 692 3.19 -69.36 -2.68
C ASN A 692 2.70 -68.03 -2.11
#